data_AF-A0A1V5EB96-F1
#
_entry.id   AF-A0A1V5EB96-F1
#
_cell.length_a   1.000
_cell.length_b   1.000
_cell.length_c   1.000
_cell.angle_alpha   90.00
_cell.angle_beta   90.00
_cell.angle_gamma   90.00
#
_symmetry.space_group_name_H-M   'P 1'
#
loop_
_entity.id
_entity.type
_entity.pdbx_description
1 polymer ?
#
loop_
_entity_poly.entity_id
_entity_poly.type
_entity_poly.pdbx_seq_one_letter_code
_entity_poly.pdbx_strand_id
1 'polypeptide(L)'
;MLPEFPSSGYLVPPVLGFLVFSGLTVYSLRFGRGQAVNLLFAVLCLMGAMINADLVAVSVIADPAVALIVDRVSCVAFVFGPPVFLQFVHAFLGIRSRRKWEIGVYGISAAFSLTVPSPEFISEFHESPFGRIGRAGAAFHSFSVFAIAVIAYVLFLLVRSLHEAADAFSRHRIRYVLGGAGTAVALLGLNVLPVWGLAIYPPGHFSFIPAAFLAYGALKYDLLGVGSVVRRGAVYLLLTAMLASVYFLLISALHFFFMTASWERSLLLPLGLALLVVFLFHPLKTLLERLVDRFLFRGRYDYRELLRDLSGQLASMLNLSAIRSLLIGTALRSLRVRCVKLLLDGQPDGSFALYASGCGQADAEPQRITIPASLMHLFLQRGKPLSRAYAEKMCGGHHGRMVSLFDRLGAVWIFPLLSKGMPVGFLALGEKMSGELFVREDIELLSTLANQAATAIENARIYEEIERLNQDLEGQVARRTEALQRALEEKERTQKQLIVSESLAAIGQLVAGTAHELNNPLASASSLIQTSLEAIEDGGVPTAGDVQDDLRFAHRELQRAADIVRSLLSLSRQTRAYEESVQVNRVLDDALRVLHNQLKNLPVEVEKRYDGALPEIRGNFANLGQVFINLIKNAIQAVEGKTGRIVLTTGLDPSGTFLFVEIADNGAGIPEDVQKDIFKPFFTTKTVGEGTGLGLYISHEIVRRHGGSIAVHSEENCGSAFTVTIPVRR
;
A
#
# COMPACT_ATOMS: atom_id res chain seq x y z
N MET A 1 43.78 72.94 -35.08
CA MET A 1 44.22 71.56 -35.38
C MET A 1 43.89 70.72 -34.17
N LEU A 2 42.77 69.99 -34.22
CA LEU A 2 42.44 68.96 -33.23
C LEU A 2 43.33 67.74 -33.52
N PRO A 3 43.93 67.08 -32.51
CA PRO A 3 44.73 65.89 -32.76
C PRO A 3 43.84 64.80 -33.34
N GLU A 4 44.25 64.22 -34.47
CA GLU A 4 43.63 63.04 -35.05
C GLU A 4 43.70 61.91 -34.01
N PHE A 5 42.54 61.51 -33.47
CA PHE A 5 42.44 60.28 -32.70
C PHE A 5 42.78 59.12 -33.65
N PRO A 6 43.80 58.29 -33.37
CA PRO A 6 44.06 57.10 -34.16
C PRO A 6 42.81 56.20 -34.10
N SER A 7 42.47 55.60 -35.23
CA SER A 7 41.26 54.78 -35.44
C SER A 7 40.96 53.88 -34.24
N SER A 8 39.87 54.18 -33.52
CA SER A 8 39.47 53.55 -32.24
C SER A 8 39.17 52.04 -32.31
N GLY A 9 39.32 51.41 -33.48
CA GLY A 9 38.99 50.00 -33.71
C GLY A 9 39.88 49.00 -32.97
N TYR A 10 41.15 49.34 -32.71
CA TYR A 10 42.09 48.43 -32.04
C TYR A 10 41.85 48.31 -30.52
N LEU A 11 41.06 49.21 -29.92
CA LEU A 11 40.64 49.19 -28.52
C LEU A 11 39.37 48.35 -28.28
N VAL A 12 38.68 47.94 -29.35
CA VAL A 12 37.46 47.12 -29.24
C VAL A 12 37.73 45.74 -28.61
N PRO A 13 38.74 44.95 -29.04
CA PRO A 13 39.02 43.66 -28.42
C PRO A 13 39.36 43.73 -26.91
N PRO A 14 40.22 44.67 -26.44
CA PRO A 14 40.47 44.86 -25.00
C PRO A 14 39.22 45.22 -24.20
N VAL A 15 38.36 46.13 -24.69
CA VAL A 15 37.12 46.50 -23.99
C VAL A 15 36.19 45.29 -23.86
N LEU A 16 36.04 44.49 -24.91
CA LEU A 16 35.26 43.24 -24.87
C LEU A 16 35.89 42.23 -23.89
N GLY A 17 37.22 42.10 -23.89
CA GLY A 17 37.95 41.28 -22.93
C GLY A 17 37.70 41.68 -21.49
N PHE A 18 37.79 42.98 -21.18
CA PHE A 18 37.49 43.50 -19.85
C PHE A 18 36.08 43.13 -19.39
N LEU A 19 35.07 43.31 -20.25
CA LEU A 19 33.67 42.98 -19.93
C LEU A 19 33.47 41.47 -19.69
N VAL A 20 34.01 40.62 -20.57
CA VAL A 20 33.87 39.15 -20.47
C VAL A 20 34.55 38.63 -19.21
N PHE A 21 35.80 39.03 -18.95
CA PHE A 21 36.55 38.59 -17.78
C PHE A 21 35.98 39.12 -16.46
N SER A 22 35.48 40.37 -16.43
CA SER A 22 34.79 40.93 -15.26
C SER A 22 33.49 40.17 -14.97
N GLY A 23 32.71 39.85 -16.01
CA GLY A 23 31.51 39.03 -15.88
C GLY A 23 31.80 37.64 -15.33
N LEU A 24 32.84 36.98 -15.83
CA LEU A 24 33.31 35.67 -15.34
C LEU A 24 33.80 35.71 -13.90
N THR A 25 34.46 36.80 -13.50
CA THR A 25 34.93 37.01 -12.11
C THR A 25 33.75 37.11 -11.14
N VAL A 26 32.77 37.98 -11.44
CA VAL A 26 31.55 38.13 -10.62
C VAL A 26 30.78 36.83 -10.57
N TYR A 27 30.66 36.14 -11.71
CA TYR A 27 30.05 34.82 -11.80
C TYR A 27 30.70 33.81 -10.85
N SER A 28 32.03 33.67 -10.92
CA SER A 28 32.75 32.68 -10.14
C SER A 28 32.70 32.97 -8.63
N LEU A 29 32.77 34.24 -8.23
CA LEU A 29 32.67 34.65 -6.81
C LEU A 29 31.26 34.48 -6.22
N ARG A 30 30.22 34.80 -7.00
CA ARG A 30 28.84 34.80 -6.49
C ARG A 30 28.26 33.41 -6.44
N PHE A 31 28.54 32.58 -7.43
CA PHE A 31 27.92 31.27 -7.57
C PHE A 31 28.85 30.11 -7.17
N GLY A 32 30.17 30.31 -7.20
CA GLY A 32 31.16 29.28 -6.86
C GLY A 32 31.57 29.17 -5.39
N ARG A 33 30.82 29.77 -4.45
CA ARG A 33 31.17 29.82 -3.01
C ARG A 33 31.39 28.42 -2.43
N GLY A 34 32.56 28.19 -1.84
CA GLY A 34 32.89 26.98 -1.06
C GLY A 34 33.91 26.01 -1.71
N GLN A 35 34.33 26.23 -2.95
CA GLN A 35 35.38 25.42 -3.59
C GLN A 35 36.60 26.27 -3.98
N ALA A 36 37.80 25.83 -3.61
CA ALA A 36 39.06 26.54 -3.88
C ALA A 36 39.31 26.76 -5.39
N VAL A 37 38.85 25.84 -6.25
CA VAL A 37 38.99 25.92 -7.71
C VAL A 37 38.25 27.13 -8.28
N ASN A 38 37.07 27.44 -7.77
CA ASN A 38 36.25 28.57 -8.24
C ASN A 38 36.86 29.91 -7.83
N LEU A 39 37.46 29.98 -6.64
CA LEU A 39 38.19 31.17 -6.20
C LEU A 39 39.42 31.41 -7.09
N LEU A 40 40.23 30.38 -7.36
CA LEU A 40 41.40 30.50 -8.24
C LEU A 40 41.01 30.89 -9.67
N PHE A 41 39.90 30.34 -10.18
CA PHE A 41 39.35 30.75 -11.47
C PHE A 41 38.91 32.22 -11.48
N ALA A 42 38.28 32.69 -10.40
CA ALA A 42 37.88 34.10 -10.26
C ALA A 42 39.10 35.03 -10.28
N VAL A 43 40.17 34.66 -9.58
CA VAL A 43 41.43 35.43 -9.55
C VAL A 43 42.06 35.48 -10.95
N LEU A 44 42.08 34.36 -11.68
CA LEU A 44 42.60 34.31 -13.04
C LEU A 44 41.80 35.21 -14.00
N CYS A 45 40.47 35.19 -13.89
CA CYS A 45 39.62 36.09 -14.68
C CYS A 45 39.82 37.56 -14.29
N LEU A 46 39.97 37.87 -13.00
CA LEU A 46 40.23 39.24 -12.54
C LEU A 46 41.55 39.77 -13.10
N MET A 47 42.61 38.96 -13.08
CA MET A 47 43.90 39.30 -13.69
C MET A 47 43.75 39.56 -15.20
N GLY A 48 43.00 38.70 -15.91
CA GLY A 48 42.69 38.91 -17.33
C GLY A 48 41.92 40.20 -17.59
N ALA A 49 40.99 40.60 -16.71
CA ALA A 49 40.30 41.88 -16.80
C ALA A 49 41.26 43.06 -16.60
N MET A 50 42.14 43.00 -15.59
CA MET A 50 43.14 44.06 -15.33
C MET A 50 44.07 44.26 -16.52
N ILE A 51 44.58 43.19 -17.14
CA ILE A 51 45.47 43.27 -18.33
C ILE A 51 44.75 43.95 -19.51
N ASN A 52 43.45 43.70 -19.69
CA ASN A 52 42.69 44.34 -20.76
C ASN A 52 42.30 45.79 -20.44
N ALA A 53 42.09 46.13 -19.16
CA ALA A 53 41.84 47.49 -18.71
C ALA A 53 43.08 48.39 -18.82
N ASP A 54 44.26 47.81 -18.58
CA ASP A 54 45.54 48.50 -18.59
C ASP A 54 45.84 49.15 -19.96
N LEU A 55 45.69 48.40 -21.07
CA LEU A 55 45.89 48.96 -22.41
C LEU A 55 44.95 50.15 -22.70
N VAL A 56 43.69 50.06 -22.26
CA VAL A 56 42.74 51.17 -22.41
C VAL A 56 43.20 52.36 -21.59
N ALA A 57 43.64 52.15 -20.34
CA ALA A 57 44.16 53.21 -19.49
C ALA A 57 45.40 53.88 -20.10
N VAL A 58 46.39 53.11 -20.56
CA VAL A 58 47.63 53.62 -21.19
C VAL A 58 47.33 54.40 -22.48
N SER A 59 46.30 54.01 -23.24
CA SER A 59 45.88 54.72 -24.46
C SER A 59 45.15 56.04 -24.21
N VAL A 60 44.50 56.19 -23.05
CA VAL A 60 43.69 57.37 -22.69
C VAL A 60 44.50 58.39 -21.88
N ILE A 61 45.50 57.95 -21.11
CA ILE A 61 46.32 58.85 -20.29
C ILE A 61 47.22 59.70 -21.20
N ALA A 62 47.02 61.02 -21.12
CA ALA A 62 47.75 61.99 -21.93
C ALA A 62 49.25 62.09 -21.54
N ASP A 63 49.55 62.00 -20.24
CA ASP A 63 50.93 62.09 -19.71
C ASP A 63 51.67 60.74 -19.80
N PRO A 64 52.73 60.62 -20.63
CA PRO A 64 53.48 59.37 -20.80
C PRO A 64 54.14 58.87 -19.51
N ALA A 65 54.54 59.75 -18.59
CA ALA A 65 55.18 59.36 -17.34
C ALA A 65 54.17 58.69 -16.39
N VAL A 66 52.96 59.24 -16.34
CA VAL A 66 51.85 58.66 -15.56
C VAL A 66 51.39 57.35 -16.18
N ALA A 67 51.27 57.29 -17.51
CA ALA A 67 50.92 56.06 -18.24
C ALA A 67 51.92 54.92 -17.94
N LEU A 68 53.21 55.25 -17.85
CA LEU A 68 54.28 54.26 -17.58
C LEU A 68 54.21 53.73 -16.14
N ILE A 69 53.86 54.59 -15.18
CA ILE A 69 53.64 54.16 -13.79
C ILE A 69 52.44 53.21 -13.72
N VAL A 70 51.34 53.54 -14.41
CA VAL A 70 50.13 52.71 -14.44
C VAL A 70 50.41 51.34 -15.07
N ASP A 71 51.08 51.31 -16.22
CA ASP A 71 51.48 50.08 -16.94
C ASP A 71 52.39 49.18 -16.07
N ARG A 72 53.38 49.78 -15.39
CA ARG A 72 54.24 49.05 -14.43
C ARG A 72 53.43 48.50 -13.25
N VAL A 73 52.51 49.27 -12.67
CA VAL A 73 51.68 48.78 -11.55
C VAL A 73 50.79 47.61 -12.02
N SER A 74 50.20 47.70 -13.21
CA SER A 74 49.40 46.63 -13.81
C SER A 74 50.20 45.36 -14.09
N CYS A 75 51.49 45.49 -14.43
CA CYS A 75 52.40 44.37 -14.64
C CYS A 75 52.62 43.51 -13.39
N VAL A 76 52.37 44.02 -12.18
CA VAL A 76 52.40 43.19 -10.96
C VAL A 76 51.40 42.04 -11.07
N ALA A 77 50.18 42.30 -11.55
CA ALA A 77 49.17 41.26 -11.75
C ALA A 77 49.61 40.23 -12.81
N PHE A 78 50.31 40.68 -13.85
CA PHE A 78 50.84 39.82 -14.91
C PHE A 78 51.91 38.85 -14.39
N VAL A 79 52.79 39.29 -13.49
CA VAL A 79 53.85 38.45 -12.91
C VAL A 79 53.30 37.27 -12.09
N PHE A 80 52.14 37.44 -11.46
CA PHE A 80 51.46 36.38 -10.71
C PHE A 80 50.50 35.51 -11.55
N GLY A 81 50.32 35.81 -12.84
CA GLY A 81 49.47 35.01 -13.73
C GLY A 81 49.90 33.53 -13.84
N PRO A 82 51.17 33.23 -14.16
CA PRO A 82 51.66 31.85 -14.29
C PRO A 82 51.48 30.97 -13.03
N PRO A 83 51.88 31.40 -11.80
CA PRO A 83 51.68 30.57 -10.61
C PRO A 83 50.19 30.39 -10.24
N VAL A 84 49.35 31.39 -10.44
CA VAL A 84 47.89 31.26 -10.21
C VAL A 84 47.28 30.25 -11.18
N PHE A 85 47.66 30.30 -12.46
CA PHE A 85 47.16 29.36 -13.45
C PHE A 85 47.60 27.92 -13.16
N LEU A 86 48.87 27.73 -12.77
CA LEU A 86 49.38 26.44 -12.32
C LEU A 86 48.59 25.90 -11.12
N GLN A 87 48.39 26.72 -10.10
CA GLN A 87 47.63 26.34 -8.91
C GLN A 87 46.16 26.01 -9.24
N PHE A 88 45.55 26.78 -10.15
CA PHE A 88 44.21 26.49 -10.67
C PHE A 88 44.14 25.11 -11.32
N VAL A 89 45.08 24.77 -12.21
CA VAL A 89 45.08 23.47 -12.90
C VAL A 89 45.37 22.31 -11.95
N HIS A 90 46.31 22.45 -11.02
CA HIS A 90 46.53 21.43 -9.98
C HIS A 90 45.28 21.23 -9.11
N ALA A 91 44.63 22.31 -8.68
CA ALA A 91 43.39 22.24 -7.91
C ALA A 91 42.25 21.61 -8.72
N PHE A 92 42.13 21.93 -10.01
CA PHE A 92 41.13 21.39 -10.93
C PHE A 92 41.32 19.89 -11.18
N LEU A 93 42.57 19.44 -11.35
CA LEU A 93 42.93 18.03 -11.54
C LEU A 93 43.03 17.25 -10.22
N GLY A 94 42.88 17.91 -9.06
CA GLY A 94 42.95 17.27 -7.74
C GLY A 94 44.36 16.87 -7.29
N ILE A 95 45.41 17.40 -7.91
CA ILE A 95 46.81 17.08 -7.62
C ILE A 95 47.26 17.85 -6.37
N ARG A 96 47.33 17.17 -5.21
CA ARG A 96 47.78 17.79 -3.94
C ARG A 96 49.25 17.55 -3.59
N SER A 97 49.92 16.60 -4.23
CA SER A 97 51.29 16.18 -3.88
C SER A 97 52.39 17.18 -4.28
N ARG A 98 52.08 18.19 -5.12
CA ARG A 98 53.06 19.11 -5.71
C ARG A 98 53.10 20.51 -5.09
N ARG A 99 52.52 20.69 -3.90
CA ARG A 99 52.39 22.01 -3.24
C ARG A 99 53.72 22.75 -3.02
N LYS A 100 54.83 22.04 -2.77
CA LYS A 100 56.17 22.65 -2.65
C LYS A 100 56.63 23.32 -3.95
N TRP A 101 56.25 22.75 -5.09
CA TRP A 101 56.58 23.28 -6.40
C TRP A 101 55.78 24.55 -6.71
N GLU A 102 54.50 24.58 -6.36
CA GLU A 102 53.66 25.79 -6.45
C GLU A 102 54.28 26.95 -5.65
N ILE A 103 54.70 26.70 -4.41
CA ILE A 103 55.34 27.71 -3.56
C ILE A 103 56.64 28.23 -4.22
N GLY A 104 57.43 27.35 -4.83
CA GLY A 104 58.64 27.74 -5.57
C GLY A 104 58.35 28.67 -6.75
N VAL A 105 57.33 28.37 -7.56
CA VAL A 105 56.91 29.21 -8.69
C VAL A 105 56.38 30.56 -8.21
N TYR A 106 55.60 30.60 -7.11
CA TYR A 106 55.19 31.86 -6.47
C TYR A 106 56.38 32.67 -5.95
N GLY A 107 57.42 32.02 -5.40
CA GLY A 107 58.64 32.69 -4.94
C GLY A 107 59.40 33.37 -6.08
N ILE A 108 59.49 32.71 -7.24
CA ILE A 108 60.12 33.28 -8.45
C ILE A 108 59.31 34.50 -8.95
N SER A 109 57.97 34.39 -9.02
CA SER A 109 57.11 35.53 -9.35
C SER A 109 57.24 36.68 -8.35
N ALA A 110 57.37 36.40 -7.04
CA ALA A 110 57.57 37.44 -6.04
C ALA A 110 58.91 38.18 -6.23
N ALA A 111 59.98 37.47 -6.61
CA ALA A 111 61.27 38.07 -6.93
C ALA A 111 61.19 39.01 -8.15
N PHE A 112 60.51 38.58 -9.23
CA PHE A 112 60.26 39.45 -10.39
C PHE A 112 59.34 40.64 -10.06
N SER A 113 58.39 40.49 -9.14
CA SER A 113 57.52 41.60 -8.74
C SER A 113 58.29 42.77 -8.12
N LEU A 114 59.48 42.55 -7.56
CA LEU A 114 60.34 43.61 -7.02
C LEU A 114 61.01 44.44 -8.13
N THR A 115 61.20 43.85 -9.32
CA THR A 115 61.82 44.55 -10.46
C THR A 115 60.80 45.30 -11.32
N VAL A 116 59.50 45.00 -11.18
CA VAL A 116 58.40 45.62 -11.94
C VAL A 116 58.37 47.16 -11.90
N PRO A 117 58.58 47.85 -10.75
CA PRO A 117 58.60 49.32 -10.72
C PRO A 117 59.81 49.95 -11.43
N SER A 118 60.86 49.15 -11.67
CA SER A 118 62.12 49.60 -12.24
C SER A 118 62.09 49.59 -13.78
N PRO A 119 62.97 50.38 -14.43
CA PRO A 119 63.15 50.32 -15.88
C PRO A 119 63.73 48.98 -16.38
N GLU A 120 64.18 48.09 -15.49
CA GLU A 120 64.63 46.75 -15.86
C GLU A 120 63.48 45.84 -16.29
N PHE A 121 62.23 46.16 -15.93
CA PHE A 121 61.06 45.41 -16.38
C PHE A 121 60.43 46.05 -17.62
N ILE A 122 59.97 47.30 -17.53
CA ILE A 122 59.51 48.08 -18.69
C ILE A 122 60.27 49.40 -18.70
N SER A 123 61.09 49.61 -19.73
CA SER A 123 62.01 50.75 -19.80
C SER A 123 61.31 52.03 -20.28
N GLU A 124 60.68 51.97 -21.45
CA GLU A 124 60.03 53.08 -22.14
C GLU A 124 58.86 52.58 -22.99
N PHE A 125 58.00 53.48 -23.48
CA PHE A 125 57.01 53.14 -24.50
C PHE A 125 57.60 53.32 -25.90
N HIS A 126 57.23 52.43 -26.82
CA HIS A 126 57.42 52.64 -28.26
C HIS A 126 56.07 52.79 -28.94
N GLU A 127 56.02 53.61 -29.99
CA GLU A 127 54.83 53.81 -30.80
C GLU A 127 54.66 52.64 -31.78
N SER A 128 53.48 52.00 -31.75
CA SER A 128 53.08 50.91 -32.63
C SER A 128 51.80 51.31 -33.38
N PRO A 129 51.51 50.73 -34.57
CA PRO A 129 50.24 50.95 -35.27
C PRO A 129 48.98 50.65 -34.43
N PHE A 130 49.15 50.02 -33.27
CA PHE A 130 48.11 49.59 -32.35
C PHE A 130 48.16 50.32 -30.99
N GLY A 131 48.87 51.45 -30.89
CA GLY A 131 49.00 52.27 -29.69
C GLY A 131 50.40 52.20 -29.04
N ARG A 132 50.51 52.77 -27.83
CA ARG A 132 51.74 52.77 -27.05
C ARG A 132 51.95 51.41 -26.38
N ILE A 133 53.09 50.77 -26.63
CA ILE A 133 53.43 49.47 -26.05
C ILE A 133 54.75 49.59 -25.29
N GLY A 134 54.81 49.03 -24.09
CA GLY A 134 56.04 49.01 -23.28
C GLY A 134 57.16 48.26 -23.98
N ARG A 135 58.40 48.72 -23.85
CA ARG A 135 59.61 48.05 -24.31
C ARG A 135 60.18 47.19 -23.20
N ALA A 136 60.46 45.92 -23.50
CA ALA A 136 61.05 44.98 -22.56
C ALA A 136 62.40 45.48 -22.03
N GLY A 137 62.54 45.53 -20.70
CA GLY A 137 63.83 45.60 -20.03
C GLY A 137 64.45 44.22 -19.82
N ALA A 138 65.67 44.17 -19.28
CA ALA A 138 66.42 42.92 -19.07
C ALA A 138 65.67 41.89 -18.21
N ALA A 139 65.01 42.33 -17.13
CA ALA A 139 64.25 41.46 -16.23
C ALA A 139 62.99 40.89 -16.89
N PHE A 140 62.36 41.64 -17.80
CA PHE A 140 61.17 41.18 -18.53
C PHE A 140 61.47 40.02 -19.47
N HIS A 141 62.65 40.01 -20.12
CA HIS A 141 63.06 38.87 -20.94
C HIS A 141 63.22 37.59 -20.12
N SER A 142 63.87 37.67 -18.96
CA SER A 142 64.02 36.52 -18.04
C SER A 142 62.66 36.05 -17.50
N PHE A 143 61.78 36.98 -17.13
CA PHE A 143 60.41 36.65 -16.72
C PHE A 143 59.61 35.97 -17.84
N SER A 144 59.75 36.44 -19.07
CA SER A 144 59.04 35.90 -20.23
C SER A 144 59.37 34.43 -20.47
N VAL A 145 60.65 34.05 -20.39
CA VAL A 145 61.10 32.66 -20.52
C VAL A 145 60.50 31.79 -19.40
N PHE A 146 60.51 32.29 -18.17
CA PHE A 146 59.89 31.62 -17.03
C PHE A 146 58.38 31.43 -17.21
N ALA A 147 57.66 32.48 -17.62
CA ALA A 147 56.22 32.43 -17.84
C ALA A 147 55.84 31.44 -18.95
N ILE A 148 56.56 31.45 -20.08
CA ILE A 148 56.36 30.50 -21.18
C ILE A 148 56.58 29.06 -20.72
N ALA A 149 57.64 28.79 -19.94
CA ALA A 149 57.92 27.46 -19.43
C ALA A 149 56.81 26.93 -18.50
N VAL A 150 56.31 27.78 -17.59
CA VAL A 150 55.19 27.41 -16.70
C VAL A 150 53.91 27.15 -17.50
N ILE A 151 53.57 28.03 -18.45
CA ILE A 151 52.38 27.86 -19.30
C ILE A 151 52.47 26.57 -20.12
N ALA A 152 53.63 26.30 -20.75
CA ALA A 152 53.86 25.09 -21.53
C ALA A 152 53.71 23.82 -20.66
N TYR A 153 54.25 23.83 -19.45
CA TYR A 153 54.08 22.73 -18.50
C TYR A 153 52.61 22.52 -18.10
N VAL A 154 51.86 23.60 -17.84
CA VAL A 154 50.44 23.50 -17.49
C VAL A 154 49.61 22.95 -18.66
N LEU A 155 49.87 23.40 -19.89
CA LEU A 155 49.23 22.87 -21.09
C LEU A 155 49.56 21.39 -21.30
N PHE A 156 50.82 21.00 -21.11
CA PHE A 156 51.24 19.60 -21.16
C PHE A 156 50.49 18.74 -20.13
N LEU A 157 50.34 19.22 -18.88
CA LEU A 157 49.55 18.52 -17.87
C LEU A 157 48.09 18.32 -18.30
N LEU A 158 47.44 19.37 -18.83
CA LEU A 158 46.06 19.27 -19.30
C LEU A 158 45.91 18.29 -20.47
N VAL A 159 46.84 18.30 -21.44
CA VAL A 159 46.85 17.36 -22.57
C VAL A 159 47.09 15.93 -22.09
N ARG A 160 48.03 15.72 -21.18
CA ARG A 160 48.30 14.40 -20.61
C ARG A 160 47.08 13.86 -19.85
N SER A 161 46.49 14.67 -18.97
CA SER A 161 45.29 14.27 -18.23
C SER A 161 44.07 14.04 -19.13
N LEU A 162 43.99 14.69 -20.30
CA LEU A 162 42.97 14.41 -21.30
C LEU A 162 43.12 13.00 -21.89
N HIS A 163 44.36 12.52 -22.10
CA HIS A 163 44.64 11.19 -22.62
C HIS A 163 44.48 10.08 -21.55
N GLU A 164 44.81 10.37 -20.29
CA GLU A 164 44.72 9.41 -19.18
C GLU A 164 43.30 9.27 -18.59
N ALA A 165 42.37 10.16 -18.92
CA ALA A 165 41.02 10.15 -18.35
C ALA A 165 40.17 8.97 -18.83
N ALA A 166 39.82 8.07 -17.90
CA ALA A 166 39.06 6.85 -18.15
C ALA A 166 37.60 7.12 -18.54
N ASP A 167 36.95 8.08 -17.87
CA ASP A 167 35.55 8.40 -18.09
C ASP A 167 35.35 9.52 -19.13
N ALA A 168 34.23 9.47 -19.86
CA ALA A 168 33.93 10.46 -20.90
C ALA A 168 33.71 11.88 -20.31
N PHE A 169 33.25 11.96 -19.06
CA PHE A 169 32.91 13.20 -18.37
C PHE A 169 34.15 14.03 -18.01
N SER A 170 35.16 13.41 -17.42
CA SER A 170 36.47 14.02 -17.13
C SER A 170 37.16 14.46 -18.41
N ARG A 171 37.08 13.68 -19.49
CA ARG A 171 37.61 14.06 -20.81
C ARG A 171 36.96 15.33 -21.35
N HIS A 172 35.63 15.41 -21.31
CA HIS A 172 34.94 16.61 -21.78
C HIS A 172 35.29 17.84 -20.92
N ARG A 173 35.31 17.72 -19.58
CA ARG A 173 35.70 18.82 -18.68
C ARG A 173 37.11 19.32 -18.95
N ILE A 174 38.08 18.42 -19.07
CA ILE A 174 39.48 18.79 -19.37
C ILE A 174 39.57 19.44 -20.75
N ARG A 175 38.85 18.94 -21.77
CA ARG A 175 38.84 19.51 -23.13
C ARG A 175 38.35 20.97 -23.15
N TYR A 176 37.31 21.30 -22.38
CA TYR A 176 36.80 22.67 -22.28
C TYR A 176 37.72 23.59 -21.47
N VAL A 177 38.35 23.10 -20.39
CA VAL A 177 39.37 23.90 -19.68
C VAL A 177 40.60 24.14 -20.54
N LEU A 178 41.06 23.13 -21.29
CA LEU A 178 42.18 23.23 -22.22
C LEU A 178 41.88 24.21 -23.36
N GLY A 179 40.75 24.05 -24.06
CA GLY A 179 40.35 24.93 -25.17
C GLY A 179 39.89 26.33 -24.74
N GLY A 180 39.52 26.49 -23.47
CA GLY A 180 39.08 27.76 -22.89
C GLY A 180 40.20 28.46 -22.12
N ALA A 181 40.39 28.10 -20.85
CA ALA A 181 41.39 28.71 -19.97
C ALA A 181 42.82 28.51 -20.48
N GLY A 182 43.15 27.30 -20.96
CA GLY A 182 44.46 26.99 -21.55
C GLY A 182 44.77 27.86 -22.76
N THR A 183 43.88 27.92 -23.74
CA THR A 183 44.05 28.77 -24.92
C THR A 183 44.03 30.27 -24.58
N ALA A 184 43.19 30.71 -23.64
CA ALA A 184 43.14 32.11 -23.21
C ALA A 184 44.46 32.57 -22.57
N VAL A 185 45.01 31.77 -21.64
CA VAL A 185 46.28 32.06 -20.98
C VAL A 185 47.46 31.95 -21.95
N ALA A 186 47.41 31.02 -22.91
CA ALA A 186 48.43 30.94 -23.97
C ALA A 186 48.43 32.21 -24.84
N LEU A 187 47.26 32.70 -25.26
CA LEU A 187 47.15 33.96 -26.01
C LEU A 187 47.65 35.16 -25.20
N LEU A 188 47.29 35.24 -23.91
CA LEU A 188 47.82 36.26 -22.99
C LEU A 188 49.34 36.18 -22.85
N GLY A 189 49.92 34.99 -22.80
CA GLY A 189 51.38 34.79 -22.79
C GLY A 189 52.07 35.28 -24.07
N LEU A 190 51.39 35.26 -25.22
CA LEU A 190 51.93 35.78 -26.48
C LEU A 190 52.00 37.32 -26.52
N ASN A 191 51.42 38.04 -25.56
CA ASN A 191 51.59 39.50 -25.44
C ASN A 191 53.04 39.92 -25.16
N VAL A 192 53.90 38.97 -24.78
CA VAL A 192 55.35 39.16 -24.69
C VAL A 192 55.97 39.55 -26.04
N LEU A 193 55.42 39.08 -27.17
CA LEU A 193 55.98 39.30 -28.50
C LEU A 193 55.99 40.80 -28.91
N PRO A 194 54.87 41.55 -28.80
CA PRO A 194 54.90 43.00 -29.00
C PRO A 194 55.86 43.74 -28.07
N VAL A 195 55.96 43.32 -26.80
CA VAL A 195 56.84 43.94 -25.80
C VAL A 195 58.32 43.70 -26.11
N TRP A 196 58.65 42.61 -26.82
CA TRP A 196 59.98 42.36 -27.40
C TRP A 196 60.28 43.21 -28.64
N GLY A 197 59.32 44.02 -29.12
CA GLY A 197 59.48 44.91 -30.27
C GLY A 197 59.03 44.31 -31.61
N LEU A 198 58.28 43.20 -31.61
CA LEU A 198 57.66 42.69 -32.83
C LEU A 198 56.40 43.50 -33.16
N ALA A 199 56.28 44.00 -34.39
CA ALA A 199 55.14 44.80 -34.85
C ALA A 199 53.88 43.94 -35.12
N ILE A 200 53.43 43.21 -34.11
CA ILE A 200 52.25 42.34 -34.15
C ILE A 200 51.25 42.86 -33.13
N TYR A 201 49.96 42.86 -33.48
CA TYR A 201 48.91 43.20 -32.53
C TYR A 201 48.92 42.20 -31.36
N PRO A 202 48.86 42.64 -30.09
CA PRO A 202 49.00 41.73 -28.95
C PRO A 202 47.90 40.65 -28.96
N PRO A 203 48.24 39.36 -29.18
CA PRO A 203 47.24 38.31 -29.40
C PRO A 203 46.34 38.05 -28.19
N GLY A 204 46.84 38.37 -26.99
CA GLY A 204 46.12 38.24 -25.73
C GLY A 204 44.86 39.09 -25.64
N HIS A 205 44.71 40.14 -26.44
CA HIS A 205 43.45 40.89 -26.50
C HIS A 205 42.31 40.12 -27.17
N PHE A 206 42.60 39.00 -27.84
CA PHE A 206 41.60 38.05 -28.33
C PHE A 206 41.28 36.92 -27.35
N SER A 207 41.89 36.91 -26.15
CA SER A 207 41.65 35.89 -25.11
C SER A 207 40.19 35.85 -24.64
N PHE A 208 39.38 36.88 -24.93
CA PHE A 208 37.94 36.88 -24.65
C PHE A 208 37.18 35.83 -25.46
N ILE A 209 37.66 35.42 -26.65
CA ILE A 209 37.02 34.41 -27.49
C ILE A 209 37.06 33.03 -26.81
N PRO A 210 38.25 32.48 -26.45
CA PRO A 210 38.32 31.24 -25.68
C PRO A 210 37.74 31.38 -24.27
N ALA A 211 37.78 32.57 -23.64
CA ALA A 211 37.10 32.80 -22.36
C ALA A 211 35.57 32.74 -22.48
N ALA A 212 34.99 33.21 -23.58
CA ALA A 212 33.56 33.07 -23.86
C ALA A 212 33.17 31.61 -24.13
N PHE A 213 34.04 30.85 -24.81
CA PHE A 213 33.86 29.41 -24.98
C PHE A 213 33.92 28.67 -23.63
N LEU A 214 34.82 29.08 -22.74
CA LEU A 214 34.89 28.59 -21.37
C LEU A 214 33.65 28.96 -20.56
N ALA A 215 33.14 30.18 -20.73
CA ALA A 215 31.89 30.63 -20.13
C ALA A 215 30.73 29.73 -20.57
N TYR A 216 30.60 29.48 -21.87
CA TYR A 216 29.62 28.55 -22.42
C TYR A 216 29.78 27.13 -21.86
N GLY A 217 31.02 26.64 -21.78
CA GLY A 217 31.33 25.36 -21.14
C GLY A 217 30.82 25.33 -19.70
N ALA A 218 31.16 26.35 -18.90
CA ALA A 218 30.73 26.48 -17.51
C ALA A 218 29.20 26.54 -17.36
N LEU A 219 28.49 27.19 -18.29
CA LEU A 219 27.03 27.26 -18.34
C LEU A 219 26.38 25.92 -18.72
N LYS A 220 26.98 25.15 -19.64
CA LYS A 220 26.38 23.95 -20.24
C LYS A 220 26.75 22.64 -19.57
N TYR A 221 28.01 22.49 -19.13
CA TYR A 221 28.57 21.21 -18.67
C TYR A 221 28.93 21.17 -17.19
N ASP A 222 28.47 22.16 -16.42
CA ASP A 222 28.70 22.24 -14.97
C ASP A 222 30.19 22.10 -14.58
N LEU A 223 31.09 22.71 -15.37
CA LEU A 223 32.55 22.54 -15.23
C LEU A 223 33.06 22.86 -13.81
N LEU A 224 32.36 23.75 -13.11
CA LEU A 224 32.71 24.34 -11.81
C LEU A 224 31.72 23.96 -10.68
N GLY A 225 30.73 23.09 -10.93
CA GLY A 225 29.80 22.58 -9.90
C GLY A 225 28.73 23.57 -9.43
N VAL A 226 28.16 24.37 -10.34
CA VAL A 226 27.25 25.50 -10.12
C VAL A 226 25.89 25.34 -10.85
N GLY A 227 25.63 24.17 -11.44
CA GLY A 227 24.67 23.95 -12.53
C GLY A 227 23.20 24.35 -12.36
N SER A 228 22.70 24.62 -11.14
CA SER A 228 21.29 24.98 -10.91
C SER A 228 21.01 26.48 -10.84
N VAL A 229 21.93 27.27 -10.26
CA VAL A 229 21.74 28.72 -10.06
C VAL A 229 22.07 29.49 -11.34
N VAL A 230 23.03 28.96 -12.11
CA VAL A 230 23.60 29.56 -13.31
C VAL A 230 22.62 29.58 -14.47
N ARG A 231 21.83 28.52 -14.65
CA ARG A 231 20.82 28.48 -15.71
C ARG A 231 19.74 29.54 -15.48
N ARG A 232 19.33 29.75 -14.22
CA ARG A 232 18.41 30.83 -13.86
C ARG A 232 19.05 32.20 -14.07
N GLY A 233 20.29 32.41 -13.63
CA GLY A 233 21.02 33.67 -13.83
C GLY A 233 21.23 34.04 -15.30
N ALA A 234 21.60 33.07 -16.15
CA ALA A 234 21.76 33.26 -17.59
C ALA A 234 20.41 33.52 -18.28
N VAL A 235 19.34 32.85 -17.86
CA VAL A 235 17.97 33.13 -18.33
C VAL A 235 17.55 34.53 -17.95
N TYR A 236 17.78 34.98 -16.71
CA TYR A 236 17.46 36.35 -16.30
C TYR A 236 18.33 37.39 -17.02
N LEU A 237 19.60 37.10 -17.28
CA LEU A 237 20.48 38.00 -18.02
C LEU A 237 20.08 38.09 -19.50
N LEU A 238 19.75 36.96 -20.13
CA LEU A 238 19.25 36.91 -21.52
C LEU A 238 17.87 37.55 -21.64
N LEU A 239 16.98 37.32 -20.67
CA LEU A 239 15.68 37.98 -20.55
C LEU A 239 15.85 39.49 -20.38
N THR A 240 16.76 39.93 -19.51
CA THR A 240 17.05 41.36 -19.31
C THR A 240 17.62 41.99 -20.57
N ALA A 241 18.54 41.31 -21.26
CA ALA A 241 19.11 41.78 -22.52
C ALA A 241 18.06 41.85 -23.63
N MET A 242 17.23 40.81 -23.79
CA MET A 242 16.17 40.76 -24.79
C MET A 242 15.10 41.83 -24.52
N LEU A 243 14.73 42.04 -23.26
CA LEU A 243 13.82 43.10 -22.84
C LEU A 243 14.42 44.49 -23.11
N ALA A 244 15.69 44.70 -22.76
CA ALA A 244 16.41 45.95 -23.05
C ALA A 244 16.51 46.22 -24.56
N SER A 245 16.76 45.20 -25.39
CA SER A 245 16.76 45.32 -26.86
C SER A 245 15.39 45.67 -27.42
N VAL A 246 14.31 45.04 -26.92
CA VAL A 246 12.95 45.40 -27.36
C VAL A 246 12.62 46.85 -26.98
N TYR A 247 13.00 47.32 -25.79
CA TYR A 247 12.81 48.72 -25.41
C TYR A 247 13.64 49.67 -26.24
N PHE A 248 14.91 49.36 -26.47
CA PHE A 248 15.77 50.17 -27.32
C PHE A 248 15.16 50.31 -28.72
N LEU A 249 14.75 49.20 -29.33
CA LEU A 249 14.09 49.20 -30.64
C LEU A 249 12.77 49.98 -30.64
N LEU A 250 11.95 49.83 -29.59
CA LEU A 250 10.69 50.55 -29.46
C LEU A 250 10.91 52.06 -29.34
N ILE A 251 11.84 52.48 -28.46
CA ILE A 251 12.22 53.88 -28.28
C ILE A 251 12.81 54.45 -29.57
N SER A 252 13.71 53.72 -30.24
CA SER A 252 14.29 54.15 -31.51
C SER A 252 13.26 54.24 -32.64
N ALA A 253 12.31 53.29 -32.72
CA ALA A 253 11.24 53.32 -33.73
C ALA A 253 10.28 54.50 -33.49
N LEU A 254 9.93 54.75 -32.23
CA LEU A 254 9.12 55.91 -31.85
C LEU A 254 9.87 57.21 -32.15
N HIS A 255 11.15 57.30 -31.78
CA HIS A 255 12.00 58.46 -32.09
C HIS A 255 12.10 58.69 -33.61
N PHE A 256 12.32 57.65 -34.41
CA PHE A 256 12.38 57.75 -35.88
C PHE A 256 11.04 58.25 -36.47
N PHE A 257 9.92 57.64 -36.06
CA PHE A 257 8.59 58.03 -36.54
C PHE A 257 8.25 59.48 -36.16
N PHE A 258 8.66 59.93 -34.97
CA PHE A 258 8.43 61.30 -34.50
C PHE A 258 9.42 62.32 -35.05
N MET A 259 10.66 61.96 -35.40
CA MET A 259 11.55 62.88 -36.12
C MET A 259 11.06 63.12 -37.56
N THR A 260 10.34 62.15 -38.14
CA THR A 260 9.70 62.31 -39.46
C THR A 260 8.36 63.03 -39.41
N ALA A 261 7.76 63.20 -38.23
CA ALA A 261 6.46 63.84 -38.06
C ALA A 261 6.64 65.17 -37.30
N SER A 262 6.05 66.27 -37.75
CA SER A 262 6.21 67.63 -37.20
C SER A 262 5.61 67.88 -35.78
N TRP A 263 5.71 66.91 -34.86
CA TRP A 263 5.03 66.86 -33.56
C TRP A 263 5.90 67.32 -32.38
N GLU A 264 7.05 67.95 -32.65
CA GLU A 264 8.07 68.33 -31.65
C GLU A 264 7.55 69.20 -30.49
N ARG A 265 6.36 69.82 -30.60
CA ARG A 265 5.82 70.77 -29.61
C ARG A 265 4.86 70.18 -28.58
N SER A 266 4.51 68.89 -28.64
CA SER A 266 3.50 68.32 -27.72
C SER A 266 4.14 67.55 -26.56
N LEU A 267 4.09 68.12 -25.35
CA LEU A 267 4.52 67.47 -24.10
C LEU A 267 3.64 66.28 -23.68
N LEU A 268 2.39 66.24 -24.15
CA LEU A 268 1.42 65.19 -23.81
C LEU A 268 1.75 63.84 -24.46
N LEU A 269 2.43 63.88 -25.61
CA LEU A 269 2.72 62.71 -26.42
C LEU A 269 3.87 61.85 -25.81
N PRO A 270 5.03 62.41 -25.41
CA PRO A 270 6.05 61.66 -24.65
C PRO A 270 5.50 61.07 -23.35
N LEU A 271 4.62 61.79 -22.66
CA LEU A 271 4.00 61.32 -21.41
C LEU A 271 3.06 60.12 -21.66
N GLY A 272 2.20 60.20 -22.68
CA GLY A 272 1.32 59.09 -23.06
C GLY A 272 2.11 57.85 -23.52
N LEU A 273 3.24 58.05 -24.19
CA LEU A 273 4.13 56.99 -24.64
C LEU A 273 4.87 56.32 -23.47
N ALA A 274 5.34 57.11 -22.51
CA ALA A 274 5.94 56.59 -21.28
C ALA A 274 4.93 55.73 -20.51
N LEU A 275 3.67 56.16 -20.45
CA LEU A 275 2.58 55.39 -19.85
C LEU A 275 2.31 54.09 -20.62
N LEU A 276 2.29 54.15 -21.95
CA LEU A 276 2.13 52.97 -22.82
C LEU A 276 3.24 51.94 -22.61
N VAL A 277 4.51 52.39 -22.53
CA VAL A 277 5.67 51.55 -22.25
C VAL A 277 5.53 50.87 -20.88
N VAL A 278 5.10 51.61 -19.85
CA VAL A 278 4.85 51.06 -18.50
C VAL A 278 3.72 50.02 -18.52
N PHE A 279 2.63 50.27 -19.24
CA PHE A 279 1.51 49.31 -19.38
C PHE A 279 1.90 48.06 -20.16
N LEU A 280 2.70 48.20 -21.22
CA LEU A 280 3.21 47.07 -22.01
C LEU A 280 4.32 46.30 -21.30
N PHE A 281 4.95 46.88 -20.27
CA PHE A 281 6.07 46.25 -19.58
C PHE A 281 5.72 44.89 -18.99
N HIS A 282 4.64 44.84 -18.22
CA HIS A 282 4.22 43.61 -17.57
C HIS A 282 3.87 42.51 -18.58
N PRO A 283 2.96 42.70 -19.56
CA PRO A 283 2.60 41.64 -20.50
C PRO A 283 3.76 41.22 -21.41
N LEU A 284 4.61 42.15 -21.86
CA LEU A 284 5.77 41.84 -22.68
C LEU A 284 6.80 41.01 -21.90
N LYS A 285 7.10 41.39 -20.66
CA LYS A 285 7.98 40.63 -19.76
C LYS A 285 7.47 39.20 -19.58
N THR A 286 6.19 39.02 -19.28
CA THR A 286 5.61 37.69 -19.06
C THR A 286 5.62 36.84 -20.34
N LEU A 287 5.40 37.45 -21.50
CA LEU A 287 5.48 36.75 -22.79
C LEU A 287 6.91 36.26 -23.08
N LEU A 288 7.89 37.13 -22.88
CA LEU A 288 9.30 36.80 -23.04
C LEU A 288 9.71 35.69 -22.06
N GLU A 289 9.31 35.76 -20.78
CA GLU A 289 9.58 34.71 -19.79
C GLU A 289 9.09 33.34 -20.28
N ARG A 290 7.85 33.27 -20.78
CA ARG A 290 7.28 32.01 -21.31
C ARG A 290 8.01 31.50 -22.56
N LEU A 291 8.42 32.40 -23.45
CA LEU A 291 9.13 32.03 -24.68
C LEU A 291 10.53 31.51 -24.36
N VAL A 292 11.25 32.20 -23.47
CA VAL A 292 12.57 31.80 -22.99
C VAL A 292 12.47 30.46 -22.27
N ASP A 293 11.45 30.28 -21.42
CA ASP A 293 11.19 29.00 -20.76
C ASP A 293 10.95 27.87 -21.77
N ARG A 294 10.13 28.13 -22.78
CA ARG A 294 9.81 27.17 -23.85
C ARG A 294 11.01 26.83 -24.74
N PHE A 295 11.92 27.78 -25.00
CA PHE A 295 13.08 27.56 -25.87
C PHE A 295 14.30 27.00 -25.14
N LEU A 296 14.63 27.51 -23.95
CA LEU A 296 15.82 27.12 -23.20
C LEU A 296 15.61 25.92 -22.27
N PHE A 297 14.39 25.67 -21.81
CA PHE A 297 14.07 24.53 -20.93
C PHE A 297 13.23 23.45 -21.62
N ARG A 298 13.20 23.47 -22.95
CA ARG A 298 12.53 22.47 -23.79
C ARG A 298 13.05 21.06 -23.43
N GLY A 299 12.18 20.27 -22.79
CA GLY A 299 12.49 18.90 -22.38
C GLY A 299 12.44 18.60 -20.88
N ARG A 300 12.13 19.59 -20.01
CA ARG A 300 11.73 19.24 -18.64
C ARG A 300 10.33 18.65 -18.69
N TYR A 301 10.24 17.33 -18.52
CA TYR A 301 8.99 16.65 -18.17
C TYR A 301 8.25 17.46 -17.10
N ASP A 302 6.92 17.54 -17.18
CA ASP A 302 6.12 17.97 -16.05
C ASP A 302 6.30 16.92 -14.95
N TYR A 303 7.40 17.06 -14.20
CA TYR A 303 7.87 16.12 -13.19
C TYR A 303 6.77 15.79 -12.20
N ARG A 304 5.93 16.78 -11.89
CA ARG A 304 4.77 16.64 -11.00
C ARG A 304 3.70 15.73 -11.58
N GLU A 305 3.43 15.83 -12.88
CA GLU A 305 2.45 14.99 -13.56
C GLU A 305 2.97 13.56 -13.72
N LEU A 306 4.25 13.41 -14.11
CA LEU A 306 4.91 12.11 -14.21
C LEU A 306 4.98 11.39 -12.84
N LEU A 307 5.31 12.11 -11.76
CA LEU A 307 5.26 11.54 -10.40
C LEU A 307 3.86 11.18 -9.96
N ARG A 308 2.87 12.01 -10.27
CA ARG A 308 1.48 11.76 -9.89
C ARG A 308 0.95 10.50 -10.60
N ASP A 309 1.23 10.37 -11.89
CA ASP A 309 0.84 9.21 -12.68
C ASP A 309 1.56 7.93 -12.21
N LEU A 310 2.88 7.99 -12.04
CA LEU A 310 3.66 6.85 -11.54
C LEU A 310 3.28 6.44 -10.12
N SER A 311 3.02 7.40 -9.24
CA SER A 311 2.57 7.15 -7.88
C SER A 311 1.20 6.46 -7.87
N GLY A 312 0.29 6.86 -8.76
CA GLY A 312 -1.02 6.23 -8.92
C GLY A 312 -0.90 4.80 -9.44
N GLN A 313 -0.09 4.58 -10.48
CA GLN A 313 0.15 3.24 -11.03
C GLN A 313 0.78 2.31 -9.99
N LEU A 314 1.86 2.74 -9.30
CA LEU A 314 2.54 1.95 -8.28
C LEU A 314 1.64 1.58 -7.09
N ALA A 315 0.76 2.49 -6.66
CA ALA A 315 -0.15 2.23 -5.53
C ALA A 315 -1.16 1.11 -5.83
N SER A 316 -1.53 0.93 -7.10
CA SER A 316 -2.49 -0.11 -7.54
C SER A 316 -1.85 -1.45 -7.93
N MET A 317 -0.52 -1.51 -8.05
CA MET A 317 0.17 -2.71 -8.49
C MET A 317 0.41 -3.67 -7.32
N LEU A 318 -0.10 -4.90 -7.47
CA LEU A 318 0.12 -5.99 -6.52
C LEU A 318 1.13 -7.04 -7.02
N ASN A 319 1.67 -6.87 -8.22
CA ASN A 319 2.58 -7.83 -8.85
C ASN A 319 4.02 -7.30 -8.89
N LEU A 320 4.93 -8.04 -8.25
CA LEU A 320 6.35 -7.67 -8.15
C LEU A 320 7.05 -7.53 -9.52
N SER A 321 6.68 -8.36 -10.50
CA SER A 321 7.23 -8.32 -11.85
C SER A 321 6.78 -7.09 -12.65
N ALA A 322 5.55 -6.62 -12.41
CA ALA A 322 5.01 -5.41 -13.03
C ALA A 322 5.69 -4.16 -12.45
N ILE A 323 5.83 -4.11 -11.12
CA ILE A 323 6.54 -3.01 -10.42
C ILE A 323 7.99 -2.91 -10.90
N ARG A 324 8.69 -4.05 -11.00
CA ARG A 324 10.05 -4.13 -11.54
C ARG A 324 10.15 -3.54 -12.94
N SER A 325 9.28 -3.99 -13.85
CA SER A 325 9.28 -3.55 -15.25
C SER A 325 8.97 -2.07 -15.39
N LEU A 326 8.05 -1.55 -14.57
CA LEU A 326 7.71 -0.13 -14.53
C LEU A 326 8.88 0.72 -14.02
N LEU A 327 9.51 0.32 -12.92
CA LEU A 327 10.67 1.03 -12.34
C LEU A 327 11.83 1.12 -13.33
N ILE A 328 12.23 -0.02 -13.88
CA ILE A 328 13.34 -0.10 -14.84
C ILE A 328 13.01 0.68 -16.11
N GLY A 329 11.82 0.46 -16.68
CA GLY A 329 11.38 1.13 -17.90
C GLY A 329 11.26 2.64 -17.75
N THR A 330 10.79 3.12 -16.59
CA THR A 330 10.69 4.55 -16.28
C THR A 330 12.06 5.17 -16.12
N ALA A 331 12.96 4.54 -15.37
CA ALA A 331 14.33 5.02 -15.21
C ALA A 331 15.07 5.08 -16.56
N LEU A 332 14.90 4.08 -17.43
CA LEU A 332 15.49 4.07 -18.77
C LEU A 332 14.88 5.13 -19.70
N ARG A 333 13.56 5.24 -19.78
CA ARG A 333 12.89 6.17 -20.71
C ARG A 333 12.99 7.64 -20.29
N SER A 334 12.73 7.91 -19.02
CA SER A 334 12.64 9.30 -18.51
C SER A 334 14.01 9.93 -18.29
N LEU A 335 15.00 9.16 -17.82
CA LEU A 335 16.34 9.69 -17.53
C LEU A 335 17.37 9.35 -18.62
N ARG A 336 17.00 8.54 -19.62
CA ARG A 336 17.86 8.10 -20.73
C ARG A 336 19.23 7.64 -20.22
N VAL A 337 19.25 6.71 -19.27
CA VAL A 337 20.49 6.14 -18.71
C VAL A 337 20.93 4.91 -19.47
N ARG A 338 22.24 4.65 -19.49
CA ARG A 338 22.85 3.50 -20.19
C ARG A 338 22.41 2.16 -19.61
N CYS A 339 22.29 2.08 -18.29
CA CYS A 339 22.05 0.82 -17.59
C CYS A 339 21.29 1.11 -16.30
N VAL A 340 20.29 0.28 -16.01
CA VAL A 340 19.56 0.28 -14.75
C VAL A 340 19.63 -1.11 -14.16
N LYS A 341 19.98 -1.18 -12.89
CA LYS A 341 20.04 -2.42 -12.11
C LYS A 341 19.17 -2.25 -10.87
N LEU A 342 18.25 -3.18 -10.66
CA LEU A 342 17.35 -3.23 -9.51
C LEU A 342 17.68 -4.49 -8.70
N LEU A 343 17.97 -4.30 -7.42
CA LEU A 343 18.26 -5.38 -6.48
C LEU A 343 17.06 -5.56 -5.55
N LEU A 344 16.43 -6.74 -5.57
CA LEU A 344 15.27 -7.08 -4.73
C LEU A 344 15.52 -8.42 -4.02
N ASP A 345 14.54 -8.89 -3.25
CA ASP A 345 14.57 -10.20 -2.56
C ASP A 345 15.78 -10.41 -1.65
N GLY A 346 15.98 -9.44 -0.76
CA GLY A 346 16.97 -9.52 0.31
C GLY A 346 16.74 -10.73 1.21
N GLN A 347 17.75 -11.58 1.32
CA GLN A 347 17.81 -12.68 2.27
C GLN A 347 18.50 -12.26 3.58
N PRO A 348 18.34 -13.03 4.67
CA PRO A 348 18.99 -12.74 5.95
C PRO A 348 20.53 -12.65 5.88
N ASP A 349 21.14 -13.28 4.87
CA ASP A 349 22.58 -13.24 4.59
C ASP A 349 23.05 -11.94 3.90
N GLY A 350 22.12 -11.03 3.57
CA GLY A 350 22.41 -9.78 2.86
C GLY A 350 22.58 -9.93 1.35
N SER A 351 22.20 -11.08 0.77
CA SER A 351 22.15 -11.31 -0.68
C SER A 351 20.85 -10.81 -1.29
N PHE A 352 20.94 -10.17 -2.45
CA PHE A 352 19.80 -9.65 -3.23
C PHE A 352 19.83 -10.23 -4.65
N ALA A 353 18.67 -10.52 -5.21
CA ALA A 353 18.51 -10.87 -6.62
C ALA A 353 18.71 -9.64 -7.51
N LEU A 354 19.64 -9.72 -8.46
CA LEU A 354 19.92 -8.66 -9.43
C LEU A 354 19.01 -8.79 -10.66
N TYR A 355 18.27 -7.74 -10.96
CA TYR A 355 17.55 -7.54 -12.21
C TYR A 355 18.20 -6.39 -12.97
N ALA A 356 18.56 -6.58 -14.24
CA ALA A 356 19.28 -5.58 -15.04
C ALA A 356 18.59 -5.35 -16.39
N SER A 357 18.65 -4.12 -16.90
CA SER A 357 18.21 -3.79 -18.26
C SER A 357 19.00 -2.64 -18.86
N GLY A 358 19.19 -2.67 -20.18
CA GLY A 358 19.98 -1.67 -20.94
C GLY A 358 21.50 -1.92 -20.94
N CYS A 359 22.01 -2.88 -20.18
CA CYS A 359 23.46 -3.06 -19.95
C CYS A 359 24.17 -3.94 -20.99
N GLY A 360 23.58 -4.17 -22.18
CA GLY A 360 24.17 -5.02 -23.24
C GLY A 360 24.13 -6.53 -22.98
N GLN A 361 23.52 -6.98 -21.88
CA GLN A 361 23.20 -8.38 -21.60
C GLN A 361 21.68 -8.55 -21.59
N ALA A 362 21.17 -9.47 -22.41
CA ALA A 362 19.77 -9.88 -22.41
C ALA A 362 19.46 -10.66 -21.11
N ASP A 363 18.21 -10.61 -20.67
CA ASP A 363 17.62 -11.24 -19.48
C ASP A 363 18.13 -12.68 -19.22
N ALA A 364 19.28 -12.79 -18.55
CA ALA A 364 19.77 -14.04 -17.96
C ALA A 364 19.25 -14.16 -16.53
N GLU A 365 19.21 -15.39 -15.99
CA GLU A 365 18.79 -15.68 -14.62
C GLU A 365 19.38 -14.69 -13.60
N PRO A 366 18.60 -14.29 -12.57
CA PRO A 366 19.02 -13.26 -11.64
C PRO A 366 20.24 -13.70 -10.84
N GLN A 367 21.40 -13.14 -11.16
CA GLN A 367 22.60 -13.30 -10.36
C GLN A 367 22.37 -12.70 -8.97
N ARG A 368 22.75 -13.40 -7.91
CA ARG A 368 22.69 -12.84 -6.56
C ARG A 368 23.94 -12.02 -6.24
N ILE A 369 23.74 -10.83 -5.69
CA ILE A 369 24.80 -9.95 -5.24
C ILE A 369 24.63 -9.71 -3.74
N THR A 370 25.71 -9.94 -2.99
CA THR A 370 25.76 -9.63 -1.56
C THR A 370 26.13 -8.17 -1.35
N ILE A 371 25.31 -7.45 -0.59
CA ILE A 371 25.61 -6.08 -0.19
C ILE A 371 26.41 -6.10 1.11
N PRO A 372 27.59 -5.47 1.17
CA PRO A 372 28.39 -5.45 2.39
C PRO A 372 27.62 -4.85 3.58
N ALA A 373 27.68 -5.49 4.75
CA ALA A 373 26.97 -5.03 5.97
C ALA A 373 27.28 -3.57 6.36
N SER A 374 28.49 -3.11 6.08
CA SER A 374 28.90 -1.71 6.28
C SER A 374 28.15 -0.72 5.39
N LEU A 375 27.87 -1.11 4.14
CA LEU A 375 27.07 -0.32 3.21
C LEU A 375 25.60 -0.33 3.62
N MET A 376 25.11 -1.48 4.05
CA MET A 376 23.76 -1.63 4.60
C MET A 376 23.55 -0.68 5.79
N HIS A 377 24.49 -0.65 6.73
CA HIS A 377 24.47 0.24 7.89
C HIS A 377 24.54 1.73 7.48
N LEU A 378 25.34 2.07 6.46
CA LEU A 378 25.41 3.43 5.94
C LEU A 378 24.08 3.89 5.34
N PHE A 379 23.39 3.00 4.61
CA PHE A 379 22.05 3.28 4.08
C PHE A 379 20.99 3.38 5.18
N LEU A 380 21.03 2.51 6.20
CA LEU A 380 20.13 2.56 7.35
C LEU A 380 20.31 3.84 8.17
N GLN A 381 21.54 4.30 8.39
CA GLN A 381 21.80 5.53 9.14
C GLN A 381 21.40 6.80 8.38
N ARG A 382 21.56 6.83 7.05
CA ARG A 382 21.35 8.05 6.26
C ARG A 382 20.03 8.13 5.54
N GLY A 383 19.48 7.00 5.10
CA GLY A 383 18.31 6.94 4.23
C GLY A 383 18.46 7.69 2.90
N LYS A 384 19.70 7.99 2.46
CA LYS A 384 19.99 8.85 1.30
C LYS A 384 20.69 8.07 0.18
N PRO A 385 20.49 8.47 -1.08
CA PRO A 385 21.20 7.87 -2.21
C PRO A 385 22.70 8.14 -2.12
N LEU A 386 23.50 7.17 -2.57
CA LEU A 386 24.96 7.26 -2.59
C LEU A 386 25.46 7.42 -4.03
N SER A 387 26.39 8.35 -4.24
CA SER A 387 27.09 8.51 -5.51
C SER A 387 28.46 7.86 -5.48
N ARG A 388 28.94 7.45 -6.66
CA ARG A 388 30.30 6.94 -6.87
C ARG A 388 31.35 7.95 -6.38
N ALA A 389 31.18 9.23 -6.73
CA ALA A 389 32.08 10.30 -6.30
C ALA A 389 32.14 10.47 -4.77
N TYR A 390 31.06 10.17 -4.07
CA TYR A 390 31.05 10.15 -2.60
C TYR A 390 31.81 8.94 -2.06
N ALA A 391 31.61 7.76 -2.66
CA ALA A 391 32.31 6.53 -2.29
C ALA A 391 33.83 6.66 -2.46
N GLU A 392 34.28 7.29 -3.55
CA GLU A 392 35.70 7.53 -3.84
C GLU A 392 36.36 8.50 -2.85
N LYS A 393 35.60 9.43 -2.26
CA LYS A 393 36.12 10.41 -1.27
C LYS A 393 36.20 9.86 0.15
N MET A 394 35.52 8.76 0.46
CA MET A 394 35.56 8.15 1.79
C MET A 394 36.91 7.45 2.00
N CYS A 395 37.61 7.76 3.09
CA CYS A 395 38.84 7.07 3.49
C CYS A 395 38.55 6.05 4.61
N GLY A 396 39.10 4.83 4.51
CA GLY A 396 39.00 3.78 5.54
C GLY A 396 38.79 2.36 4.97
N GLY A 397 38.71 1.33 5.83
CA GLY A 397 38.62 -0.10 5.45
C GLY A 397 37.34 -0.53 4.71
N HIS A 398 36.42 0.40 4.45
CA HIS A 398 35.17 0.18 3.71
C HIS A 398 35.22 0.73 2.27
N HIS A 399 36.20 1.59 1.96
CA HIS A 399 36.34 2.26 0.66
C HIS A 399 36.47 1.26 -0.50
N GLY A 400 37.41 0.31 -0.43
CA GLY A 400 37.65 -0.64 -1.53
C GLY A 400 36.44 -1.52 -1.84
N ARG A 401 35.70 -1.94 -0.81
CA ARG A 401 34.46 -2.72 -0.99
C ARG A 401 33.36 -1.89 -1.64
N MET A 402 33.22 -0.62 -1.27
CA MET A 402 32.22 0.29 -1.87
C MET A 402 32.50 0.56 -3.34
N VAL A 403 33.73 0.94 -3.69
CA VAL A 403 34.09 1.22 -5.10
C VAL A 403 33.90 -0.04 -5.95
N SER A 404 34.31 -1.21 -5.45
CA SER A 404 34.11 -2.48 -6.16
C SER A 404 32.64 -2.81 -6.42
N LEU A 405 31.72 -2.40 -5.54
CA LEU A 405 30.28 -2.59 -5.75
C LEU A 405 29.75 -1.67 -6.85
N PHE A 406 30.16 -0.39 -6.85
CA PHE A 406 29.81 0.54 -7.93
C PHE A 406 30.33 0.06 -9.29
N ASP A 407 31.55 -0.51 -9.34
CA ASP A 407 32.11 -1.07 -10.57
C ASP A 407 31.38 -2.33 -11.03
N ARG A 408 31.07 -3.28 -10.13
CA ARG A 408 30.26 -4.47 -10.45
C ARG A 408 28.86 -4.10 -10.95
N LEU A 409 28.27 -3.08 -10.35
CA LEU A 409 26.96 -2.58 -10.77
C LEU A 409 27.07 -1.68 -12.01
N GLY A 410 28.25 -1.20 -12.39
CA GLY A 410 28.40 -0.19 -13.45
C GLY A 410 27.60 1.07 -13.13
N ALA A 411 27.49 1.40 -11.84
CA ALA A 411 26.60 2.43 -11.33
C ALA A 411 27.36 3.73 -11.04
N VAL A 412 26.66 4.84 -11.20
CA VAL A 412 27.07 6.17 -10.75
C VAL A 412 26.31 6.56 -9.48
N TRP A 413 25.05 6.10 -9.37
CA TRP A 413 24.20 6.31 -8.20
C TRP A 413 23.53 5.02 -7.75
N ILE A 414 23.39 4.85 -6.44
CA ILE A 414 22.63 3.78 -5.80
C ILE A 414 21.60 4.41 -4.86
N PHE A 415 20.32 4.13 -5.12
CA PHE A 415 19.17 4.57 -4.35
C PHE A 415 18.66 3.41 -3.49
N PRO A 416 18.55 3.57 -2.16
CA PRO A 416 17.90 2.56 -1.34
C PRO A 416 16.38 2.63 -1.54
N LEU A 417 15.74 1.47 -1.69
CA LEU A 417 14.28 1.35 -1.62
C LEU A 417 13.93 1.08 -0.16
N LEU A 418 13.50 2.13 0.55
CA LEU A 418 13.23 2.07 1.98
C LEU A 418 11.73 1.98 2.23
N SER A 419 11.33 0.99 3.02
CA SER A 419 9.99 0.94 3.60
C SER A 419 10.09 0.75 5.10
N LYS A 420 9.33 1.55 5.86
CA LYS A 420 9.39 1.60 7.34
C LYS A 420 10.81 1.71 7.92
N GLY A 421 11.71 2.41 7.20
CA GLY A 421 13.12 2.59 7.61
C GLY A 421 14.06 1.43 7.27
N MET A 422 13.56 0.34 6.68
CA MET A 422 14.35 -0.82 6.27
C MET A 422 14.49 -0.91 4.73
N PRO A 423 15.67 -1.27 4.20
CA PRO A 423 15.86 -1.43 2.77
C PRO A 423 15.24 -2.73 2.27
N VAL A 424 14.18 -2.62 1.48
CA VAL A 424 13.57 -3.76 0.77
C VAL A 424 14.31 -4.08 -0.53
N GLY A 425 15.15 -3.15 -1.02
CA GLY A 425 15.96 -3.30 -2.23
C GLY A 425 16.82 -2.08 -2.55
N PHE A 426 17.47 -2.09 -3.72
CA PHE A 426 18.31 -0.99 -4.20
C PHE A 426 18.14 -0.76 -5.70
N LEU A 427 18.06 0.50 -6.12
CA LEU A 427 18.05 0.92 -7.52
C LEU A 427 19.39 1.56 -7.86
N ALA A 428 20.17 0.88 -8.70
CA ALA A 428 21.46 1.33 -9.18
C ALA A 428 21.34 1.86 -10.62
N LEU A 429 21.87 3.05 -10.85
CA LEU A 429 21.78 3.77 -12.13
C LEU A 429 23.17 4.01 -12.70
N GLY A 430 23.35 3.67 -13.98
CA GLY A 430 24.52 4.01 -14.77
C GLY A 430 24.51 5.46 -15.27
N GLU A 431 25.50 5.79 -16.10
CA GLU A 431 25.62 7.12 -16.71
C GLU A 431 24.44 7.46 -17.63
N LYS A 432 24.08 8.75 -17.73
CA LYS A 432 23.15 9.22 -18.75
C LYS A 432 23.74 9.00 -20.15
N MET A 433 22.91 8.62 -21.11
CA MET A 433 23.27 8.47 -22.52
C MET A 433 23.78 9.80 -23.12
N SER A 434 23.30 10.94 -22.61
CA SER A 434 23.77 12.27 -22.99
C SER A 434 25.15 12.64 -22.44
N GLY A 435 25.67 11.89 -21.46
CA GLY A 435 26.87 12.23 -20.70
C GLY A 435 26.69 13.35 -19.67
N GLU A 436 25.46 13.85 -19.47
CA GLU A 436 25.15 14.86 -18.45
C GLU A 436 25.13 14.25 -17.04
N LEU A 437 25.45 15.06 -16.02
CA LEU A 437 25.28 14.67 -14.63
C LEU A 437 23.79 14.57 -14.26
N PHE A 438 23.51 13.78 -13.22
CA PHE A 438 22.23 13.83 -12.54
C PHE A 438 22.11 15.15 -11.78
N VAL A 439 21.09 15.93 -12.13
CA VAL A 439 20.77 17.19 -11.45
C VAL A 439 20.02 16.86 -10.15
N ARG A 440 19.93 17.83 -9.24
CA ARG A 440 19.23 17.64 -7.95
C ARG A 440 17.79 17.18 -8.15
N GLU A 441 17.11 17.72 -9.14
CA GLU A 441 15.73 17.34 -9.49
C GLU A 441 15.62 15.86 -9.92
N ASP A 442 16.63 15.30 -10.61
CA ASP A 442 16.64 13.88 -10.99
C ASP A 442 16.80 12.99 -9.75
N ILE A 443 17.66 13.42 -8.81
CA ILE A 443 17.91 12.70 -7.56
C ILE A 443 16.65 12.72 -6.68
N GLU A 444 15.96 13.86 -6.61
CA GLU A 444 14.68 13.99 -5.90
C GLU A 444 13.58 13.14 -6.56
N LEU A 445 13.52 13.08 -7.90
CA LEU A 445 12.60 12.19 -8.64
C LEU A 445 12.78 10.74 -8.20
N LEU A 446 14.02 10.27 -8.35
CA LEU A 446 14.39 8.89 -8.15
C LEU A 446 14.28 8.46 -6.70
N SER A 447 14.61 9.36 -5.77
CA SER A 447 14.41 9.09 -4.34
C SER A 447 12.92 8.95 -4.01
N THR A 448 12.07 9.80 -4.59
CA THR A 448 10.62 9.72 -4.40
C THR A 448 10.06 8.44 -5.01
N LEU A 449 10.46 8.12 -6.25
CA LEU A 449 10.05 6.91 -6.95
C LEU A 449 10.53 5.64 -6.24
N ALA A 450 11.77 5.62 -5.72
CA ALA A 450 12.32 4.50 -4.97
C ALA A 450 11.55 4.25 -3.67
N ASN A 451 11.17 5.29 -2.94
CA ASN A 451 10.37 5.15 -1.72
C ASN A 451 8.94 4.66 -2.01
N GLN A 452 8.31 5.20 -3.06
CA GLN A 452 6.97 4.74 -3.47
C GLN A 452 7.00 3.29 -3.94
N ALA A 453 8.00 2.91 -4.73
CA ALA A 453 8.15 1.54 -5.17
C ALA A 453 8.52 0.59 -4.03
N ALA A 454 9.32 1.04 -3.04
CA ALA A 454 9.58 0.27 -1.83
C ALA A 454 8.27 -0.12 -1.12
N THR A 455 7.36 0.85 -0.99
CA THR A 455 6.03 0.63 -0.39
C THR A 455 5.20 -0.33 -1.25
N ALA A 456 5.17 -0.14 -2.57
CA ALA A 456 4.43 -1.02 -3.48
C ALA A 456 4.98 -2.47 -3.47
N ILE A 457 6.30 -2.64 -3.39
CA ILE A 457 6.94 -3.96 -3.29
C ILE A 457 6.60 -4.65 -1.96
N GLU A 458 6.62 -3.91 -0.85
CA GLU A 458 6.19 -4.48 0.44
C GLU A 458 4.72 -4.87 0.41
N ASN A 459 3.86 -4.02 -0.16
CA ASN A 459 2.44 -4.32 -0.33
C ASN A 459 2.23 -5.58 -1.19
N ALA A 460 2.89 -5.68 -2.35
CA ALA A 460 2.81 -6.86 -3.21
C ALA A 460 3.21 -8.15 -2.46
N ARG A 461 4.31 -8.11 -1.70
CA ARG A 461 4.74 -9.26 -0.87
C ARG A 461 3.73 -9.63 0.21
N ILE A 462 3.17 -8.64 0.89
CA ILE A 462 2.14 -8.87 1.92
C ILE A 462 0.90 -9.50 1.27
N TYR A 463 0.49 -9.04 0.09
CA TYR A 463 -0.64 -9.61 -0.63
C TYR A 463 -0.38 -11.07 -1.05
N GLU A 464 0.79 -11.38 -1.60
CA GLU A 464 1.19 -12.76 -1.92
C GLU A 464 1.18 -13.66 -0.67
N GLU A 465 1.64 -13.15 0.48
CA GLU A 465 1.62 -13.88 1.74
C GLU A 465 0.20 -14.12 2.28
N ILE A 466 -0.67 -13.11 2.21
CA ILE A 466 -2.08 -13.22 2.59
C ILE A 466 -2.79 -14.25 1.70
N GLU A 467 -2.54 -14.22 0.39
CA GLU A 467 -3.16 -15.18 -0.53
C GLU A 467 -2.72 -16.61 -0.24
N ARG A 468 -1.43 -16.82 0.04
CA ARG A 468 -0.92 -18.13 0.49
C ARG A 468 -1.56 -18.59 1.80
N LEU A 469 -1.69 -17.70 2.78
CA LEU A 469 -2.31 -18.01 4.08
C LEU A 469 -3.80 -18.30 3.94
N ASN A 470 -4.52 -17.57 3.10
CA ASN A 470 -5.93 -17.83 2.82
C ASN A 470 -6.12 -19.20 2.18
N GLN A 471 -5.29 -19.58 1.21
CA GLN A 471 -5.33 -20.92 0.61
C GLN A 471 -5.09 -22.03 1.64
N ASP A 472 -4.12 -21.86 2.55
CA ASP A 472 -3.89 -22.82 3.64
C ASP A 472 -5.08 -22.88 4.61
N LEU A 473 -5.63 -21.72 4.98
CA LEU A 473 -6.78 -21.62 5.88
C LEU A 473 -8.02 -22.27 5.27
N GLU A 474 -8.33 -22.03 4.00
CA GLU A 474 -9.40 -22.69 3.26
C GLU A 474 -9.21 -24.21 3.27
N GLY A 475 -7.99 -24.69 3.06
CA GLY A 475 -7.64 -26.10 3.17
C GLY A 475 -7.82 -26.67 4.59
N GLN A 476 -7.56 -25.88 5.63
CA GLN A 476 -7.84 -26.27 7.02
C GLN A 476 -9.33 -26.28 7.34
N VAL A 477 -10.09 -25.28 6.87
CA VAL A 477 -11.55 -25.20 7.03
C VAL A 477 -12.22 -26.38 6.36
N ALA A 478 -11.86 -26.71 5.12
CA ALA A 478 -12.40 -27.87 4.42
C ALA A 478 -12.19 -29.18 5.22
N ARG A 479 -10.97 -29.41 5.71
CA ARG A 479 -10.64 -30.59 6.55
C ARG A 479 -11.44 -30.62 7.85
N ARG A 480 -11.62 -29.47 8.52
CA ARG A 480 -12.41 -29.39 9.77
C ARG A 480 -13.89 -29.60 9.53
N THR A 481 -14.45 -29.03 8.46
CA THR A 481 -15.86 -29.23 8.08
C THR A 481 -16.15 -30.69 7.79
N GLU A 482 -15.25 -31.37 7.06
CA GLU A 482 -15.39 -32.81 6.78
C GLU A 482 -15.31 -33.66 8.06
N ALA A 483 -14.36 -33.36 8.95
CA ALA A 483 -14.24 -34.05 10.24
C ALA A 483 -15.46 -33.82 11.14
N LEU A 484 -16.00 -32.60 11.15
CA LEU A 484 -17.21 -32.25 11.90
C LEU A 484 -18.44 -32.99 11.36
N GLN A 485 -18.59 -33.04 10.03
CA GLN A 485 -19.69 -33.77 9.39
C GLN A 485 -19.66 -35.26 9.76
N ARG A 486 -18.47 -35.88 9.71
CA ARG A 486 -18.31 -37.28 10.14
C ARG A 486 -18.67 -37.48 11.62
N ALA A 487 -18.23 -36.57 12.49
CA ALA A 487 -18.56 -36.65 13.92
C ALA A 487 -20.07 -36.45 14.18
N LEU A 488 -20.76 -35.61 13.40
CA LEU A 488 -22.20 -35.43 13.49
C LEU A 488 -22.96 -36.69 13.05
N GLU A 489 -22.56 -37.30 11.94
CA GLU A 489 -23.15 -38.55 11.45
C GLU A 489 -22.96 -39.70 12.44
N GLU A 490 -21.77 -39.81 13.04
CA GLU A 490 -21.49 -40.78 14.09
C GLU A 490 -22.35 -40.53 15.33
N LYS A 491 -22.44 -39.27 15.79
CA LYS A 491 -23.29 -38.89 16.91
C LYS A 491 -24.75 -39.23 16.67
N GLU A 492 -25.30 -38.91 15.50
CA GLU A 492 -26.69 -39.24 15.15
C GLU A 492 -26.93 -40.75 15.15
N ARG A 493 -25.97 -41.53 14.63
CA ARG A 493 -26.05 -42.99 14.63
C ARG A 493 -26.09 -43.56 16.05
N THR A 494 -25.20 -43.08 16.93
CA THR A 494 -25.17 -43.51 18.34
C THR A 494 -26.44 -43.11 19.07
N GLN A 495 -26.96 -41.90 18.84
CA GLN A 495 -28.21 -41.46 19.46
C GLN A 495 -29.41 -42.31 19.02
N LYS A 496 -29.51 -42.65 17.72
CA LYS A 496 -30.55 -43.58 17.22
C LYS A 496 -30.45 -44.96 17.88
N GLN A 497 -29.24 -45.47 18.10
CA GLN A 497 -29.03 -46.74 18.80
C GLN A 497 -29.44 -46.66 20.27
N LEU A 498 -29.11 -45.58 20.97
CA LEU A 498 -29.49 -45.37 22.37
C LEU A 498 -31.01 -45.33 22.54
N ILE A 499 -31.72 -44.58 21.68
CA ILE A 499 -33.20 -44.52 21.70
C ILE A 499 -33.82 -45.91 21.54
N VAL A 500 -33.31 -46.73 20.61
CA VAL A 500 -33.79 -48.10 20.41
C VAL A 500 -33.49 -48.97 21.64
N SER A 501 -32.29 -48.86 22.21
CA SER A 501 -31.90 -49.61 23.41
C SER A 501 -32.75 -49.24 24.63
N GLU A 502 -33.01 -47.96 24.85
CA GLU A 502 -33.85 -47.45 25.94
C GLU A 502 -35.30 -47.90 25.77
N SER A 503 -35.84 -47.82 24.55
CA SER A 503 -37.17 -48.32 24.23
C SER A 503 -37.30 -49.82 24.47
N LEU A 504 -36.30 -50.62 24.10
CA LEU A 504 -36.31 -52.08 24.32
C LEU A 504 -36.24 -52.43 25.80
N ALA A 505 -35.44 -51.70 26.59
CA ALA A 505 -35.35 -51.90 28.03
C ALA A 505 -36.68 -51.60 28.74
N ALA A 506 -37.33 -50.48 28.39
CA ALA A 506 -38.64 -50.10 28.94
C ALA A 506 -39.74 -51.10 28.56
N ILE A 507 -39.77 -51.56 27.30
CA ILE A 507 -40.68 -52.63 26.87
C ILE A 507 -40.39 -53.92 27.63
N GLY A 508 -39.11 -54.28 27.83
CA GLY A 508 -38.71 -55.48 28.58
C GLY A 508 -39.23 -55.51 30.02
N GLN A 509 -39.18 -54.39 30.74
CA GLN A 509 -39.74 -54.28 32.10
C GLN A 509 -41.27 -54.43 32.11
N LEU A 510 -41.97 -53.88 31.11
CA LEU A 510 -43.43 -53.99 31.00
C LEU A 510 -43.87 -55.41 30.61
N VAL A 511 -43.16 -56.07 29.70
CA VAL A 511 -43.44 -57.46 29.30
C VAL A 511 -43.34 -58.41 30.49
N ALA A 512 -42.36 -58.22 31.39
CA ALA A 512 -42.22 -59.04 32.59
C ALA A 512 -43.43 -58.93 33.55
N GLY A 513 -44.01 -57.73 33.72
CA GLY A 513 -45.22 -57.54 34.52
C GLY A 513 -46.51 -58.05 33.84
N THR A 514 -46.63 -57.81 32.53
CA THR A 514 -47.82 -58.21 31.74
C THR A 514 -47.89 -59.69 31.42
N ALA A 515 -46.77 -60.41 31.41
CA ALA A 515 -46.75 -61.86 31.22
C ALA A 515 -47.56 -62.58 32.31
N HIS A 516 -47.50 -62.09 33.55
CA HIS A 516 -48.29 -62.66 34.64
C HIS A 516 -49.78 -62.40 34.43
N GLU A 517 -50.15 -61.20 34.02
CA GLU A 517 -51.55 -60.85 33.75
C GLU A 517 -52.13 -61.48 32.47
N LEU A 518 -51.29 -61.84 31.50
CA LEU A 518 -51.69 -62.61 30.31
C LEU A 518 -51.88 -64.10 30.64
N ASN A 519 -51.00 -64.65 31.46
CA ASN A 519 -51.07 -66.06 31.83
C ASN A 519 -52.31 -66.37 32.68
N ASN A 520 -52.78 -65.44 33.50
CA ASN A 520 -53.95 -65.62 34.35
C ASN A 520 -55.27 -65.92 33.58
N PRO A 521 -55.72 -65.11 32.61
CA PRO A 521 -56.92 -65.40 31.82
C PRO A 521 -56.71 -66.62 30.92
N LEU A 522 -55.51 -66.83 30.38
CA LEU A 522 -55.19 -68.01 29.57
C LEU A 522 -55.32 -69.31 30.38
N ALA A 523 -54.75 -69.34 31.58
CA ALA A 523 -54.86 -70.48 32.49
C ALA A 523 -56.32 -70.72 32.90
N SER A 524 -57.09 -69.67 33.17
CA SER A 524 -58.50 -69.76 33.53
C SER A 524 -59.34 -70.35 32.39
N ALA A 525 -59.15 -69.86 31.16
CA ALA A 525 -59.83 -70.38 29.98
C ALA A 525 -59.43 -71.83 29.67
N SER A 526 -58.13 -72.15 29.72
CA SER A 526 -57.61 -73.50 29.49
C SER A 526 -58.12 -74.50 30.53
N SER A 527 -58.13 -74.12 31.81
CA SER A 527 -58.64 -74.98 32.88
C SER A 527 -60.12 -75.31 32.69
N LEU A 528 -60.95 -74.32 32.36
CA LEU A 528 -62.39 -74.53 32.15
C LEU A 528 -62.65 -75.40 30.92
N ILE A 529 -61.97 -75.14 29.81
CA ILE A 529 -62.07 -75.97 28.61
C ILE A 529 -61.67 -77.42 28.93
N GLN A 530 -60.58 -77.60 29.69
CA GLN A 530 -60.10 -78.92 30.07
C GLN A 530 -61.07 -79.65 31.00
N THR A 531 -61.61 -78.97 32.02
CA THR A 531 -62.62 -79.55 32.91
C THR A 531 -63.90 -79.92 32.17
N SER A 532 -64.37 -79.08 31.23
CA SER A 532 -65.53 -79.41 30.40
C SER A 532 -65.25 -80.60 29.47
N LEU A 533 -64.04 -80.75 28.93
CA LEU A 533 -63.64 -81.90 28.11
C LEU A 533 -63.56 -83.18 28.93
N GLU A 534 -62.90 -83.15 30.08
CA GLU A 534 -62.78 -84.30 31.00
C GLU A 534 -64.17 -84.79 31.45
N ALA A 535 -65.09 -83.87 31.76
CA ALA A 535 -66.47 -84.21 32.13
C ALA A 535 -67.26 -84.90 31.01
N ILE A 536 -66.96 -84.59 29.73
CA ILE A 536 -67.57 -85.24 28.57
C ILE A 536 -66.93 -86.61 28.31
N GLU A 537 -65.61 -86.74 28.45
CA GLU A 537 -64.86 -87.99 28.25
C GLU A 537 -65.18 -89.06 29.29
N ASP A 538 -65.38 -88.67 30.56
CA ASP A 538 -65.73 -89.57 31.66
C ASP A 538 -67.20 -90.05 31.64
N GLY A 539 -67.95 -89.73 30.58
CA GLY A 539 -69.33 -90.18 30.38
C GLY A 539 -70.37 -89.38 31.18
N GLY A 540 -70.00 -88.22 31.71
CA GLY A 540 -70.96 -87.25 32.27
C GLY A 540 -71.88 -86.71 31.17
N VAL A 541 -73.15 -86.46 31.50
CA VAL A 541 -74.06 -85.69 30.64
C VAL A 541 -74.20 -84.29 31.25
N PRO A 542 -73.21 -83.40 31.09
CA PRO A 542 -73.38 -82.02 31.51
C PRO A 542 -74.54 -81.41 30.72
N THR A 543 -75.35 -80.60 31.38
CA THR A 543 -76.48 -79.94 30.72
C THR A 543 -75.91 -79.02 29.63
N ALA A 544 -76.57 -78.92 28.47
CA ALA A 544 -76.11 -78.05 27.39
C ALA A 544 -75.93 -76.58 27.83
N GLY A 545 -76.61 -76.16 28.90
CA GLY A 545 -76.44 -74.85 29.56
C GLY A 545 -75.10 -74.69 30.29
N ASP A 546 -74.64 -75.71 31.02
CA ASP A 546 -73.42 -75.64 31.84
C ASP A 546 -72.18 -75.56 30.94
N VAL A 547 -72.11 -76.40 29.91
CA VAL A 547 -71.04 -76.34 28.89
C VAL A 547 -71.07 -75.02 28.12
N GLN A 548 -72.26 -74.50 27.85
CA GLN A 548 -72.40 -73.21 27.18
C GLN A 548 -71.90 -72.05 28.05
N ASP A 549 -72.13 -72.08 29.35
CA ASP A 549 -71.68 -71.06 30.29
C ASP A 549 -70.16 -71.12 30.51
N ASP A 550 -69.57 -72.31 30.64
CA ASP A 550 -68.12 -72.51 30.72
C ASP A 550 -67.41 -72.02 29.45
N LEU A 551 -67.91 -72.38 28.26
CA LEU A 551 -67.35 -71.92 26.99
C LEU A 551 -67.50 -70.40 26.81
N ARG A 552 -68.61 -69.81 27.27
CA ARG A 552 -68.79 -68.34 27.26
C ARG A 552 -67.81 -67.67 28.21
N PHE A 553 -67.56 -68.24 29.39
CA PHE A 553 -66.57 -67.71 30.32
C PHE A 553 -65.15 -67.81 29.75
N ALA A 554 -64.75 -68.97 29.24
CA ALA A 554 -63.46 -69.16 28.58
C ALA A 554 -63.27 -68.19 27.40
N HIS A 555 -64.33 -67.95 26.60
CA HIS A 555 -64.28 -66.98 25.51
C HIS A 555 -64.05 -65.55 26.01
N ARG A 556 -64.69 -65.13 27.11
CA ARG A 556 -64.46 -63.80 27.72
C ARG A 556 -63.01 -63.64 28.21
N GLU A 557 -62.44 -64.66 28.86
CA GLU A 557 -61.06 -64.61 29.32
C GLU A 557 -60.06 -64.60 28.14
N LEU A 558 -60.33 -65.33 27.05
CA LEU A 558 -59.52 -65.25 25.83
C LEU A 558 -59.61 -63.86 25.15
N GLN A 559 -60.81 -63.25 25.14
CA GLN A 559 -60.97 -61.87 24.66
C GLN A 559 -60.17 -60.89 25.52
N ARG A 560 -60.19 -61.06 26.84
CA ARG A 560 -59.39 -60.25 27.78
C ARG A 560 -57.89 -60.38 27.51
N ALA A 561 -57.38 -61.59 27.32
CA ALA A 561 -56.00 -61.81 26.93
C ALA A 561 -55.66 -61.12 25.60
N ALA A 562 -56.55 -61.22 24.60
CA ALA A 562 -56.37 -60.55 23.31
C ALA A 562 -56.33 -59.02 23.42
N ASP A 563 -57.14 -58.43 24.29
CA ASP A 563 -57.17 -56.98 24.52
C ASP A 563 -55.91 -56.47 25.24
N ILE A 564 -55.36 -57.26 26.18
CA ILE A 564 -54.06 -56.96 26.81
C ILE A 564 -52.95 -56.97 25.75
N VAL A 565 -52.91 -57.98 24.86
CA VAL A 565 -51.93 -58.07 23.77
C VAL A 565 -52.07 -56.90 22.79
N ARG A 566 -53.29 -56.53 22.38
CA ARG A 566 -53.51 -55.36 21.50
C ARG A 566 -53.03 -54.07 22.15
N SER A 567 -53.27 -53.90 23.45
CA SER A 567 -52.82 -52.74 24.21
C SER A 567 -51.29 -52.65 24.26
N LEU A 568 -50.60 -53.77 24.52
CA LEU A 568 -49.12 -53.85 24.47
C LEU A 568 -48.56 -53.56 23.07
N LEU A 569 -49.17 -54.11 22.02
CA LEU A 569 -48.76 -53.85 20.63
C LEU A 569 -48.99 -52.39 20.22
N SER A 570 -50.03 -51.74 20.76
CA SER A 570 -50.26 -50.30 20.54
C SER A 570 -49.14 -49.45 21.12
N LEU A 571 -48.63 -49.78 22.31
CA LEU A 571 -47.49 -49.10 22.94
C LEU A 571 -46.20 -49.23 22.12
N SER A 572 -45.95 -50.41 21.55
CA SER A 572 -44.78 -50.66 20.69
C SER A 572 -44.85 -49.93 19.33
N ARG A 573 -46.06 -49.74 18.78
CA ARG A 573 -46.24 -49.03 17.50
C ARG A 573 -46.22 -47.51 17.64
N GLN A 574 -46.50 -46.97 18.82
CA GLN A 574 -46.57 -45.52 19.07
C GLN A 574 -45.20 -44.81 19.13
N THR A 575 -44.07 -45.51 18.98
CA THR A 575 -42.73 -44.91 18.95
C THR A 575 -42.41 -44.14 17.66
N ARG A 576 -43.35 -44.08 16.69
CA ARG A 576 -43.29 -43.22 15.50
C ARG A 576 -44.49 -42.25 15.44
N ALA A 577 -44.64 -41.39 16.45
CA ALA A 577 -45.63 -40.32 16.37
C ALA A 577 -45.08 -39.17 15.51
N TYR A 578 -45.74 -38.88 14.38
CA TYR A 578 -45.57 -37.60 13.70
C TYR A 578 -46.40 -36.55 14.46
N GLU A 579 -45.84 -35.35 14.63
CA GLU A 579 -46.55 -34.18 15.18
C GLU A 579 -47.24 -33.43 14.03
N GLU A 580 -48.54 -33.15 14.19
CA GLU A 580 -49.37 -32.37 13.27
C GLU A 580 -50.04 -31.21 14.02
N SER A 581 -50.65 -30.27 13.29
CA SER A 581 -51.45 -29.20 13.88
C SER A 581 -52.84 -29.72 14.24
N VAL A 582 -53.23 -29.64 15.51
CA VAL A 582 -54.44 -30.26 16.05
C VAL A 582 -55.34 -29.20 16.70
N GLN A 583 -56.59 -29.12 16.23
CA GLN A 583 -57.64 -28.31 16.87
C GLN A 583 -58.38 -29.16 17.92
N VAL A 584 -58.12 -28.92 19.21
CA VAL A 584 -58.58 -29.77 20.33
C VAL A 584 -60.09 -29.94 20.39
N ASN A 585 -60.87 -28.88 20.12
CA ASN A 585 -62.33 -28.96 20.09
C ASN A 585 -62.84 -29.99 19.06
N ARG A 586 -62.17 -30.14 17.90
CA ARG A 586 -62.54 -31.17 16.90
C ARG A 586 -62.27 -32.57 17.41
N VAL A 587 -61.16 -32.76 18.12
CA VAL A 587 -60.81 -34.06 18.71
C VAL A 587 -61.86 -34.49 19.74
N LEU A 588 -62.33 -33.56 20.57
CA LEU A 588 -63.40 -33.81 21.55
C LEU A 588 -64.74 -34.13 20.89
N ASP A 589 -65.09 -33.41 19.82
CA ASP A 589 -66.30 -33.70 19.06
C ASP A 589 -66.25 -35.08 18.39
N ASP A 590 -65.11 -35.49 17.85
CA ASP A 590 -64.95 -36.82 17.29
C ASP A 590 -64.96 -37.92 18.36
N ALA A 591 -64.38 -37.68 19.54
CA ALA A 591 -64.50 -38.59 20.67
C ALA A 591 -65.96 -38.81 21.10
N LEU A 592 -66.76 -37.73 21.16
CA LEU A 592 -68.20 -37.82 21.45
C LEU A 592 -68.98 -38.55 20.36
N ARG A 593 -68.63 -38.37 19.08
CA ARG A 593 -69.26 -39.10 17.97
C ARG A 593 -69.01 -40.60 18.09
N VAL A 594 -67.79 -41.00 18.43
CA VAL A 594 -67.44 -42.42 18.66
C VAL A 594 -68.26 -43.00 19.82
N LEU A 595 -68.51 -42.22 20.86
CA LEU A 595 -69.26 -42.65 22.05
C LEU A 595 -70.78 -42.42 21.95
N HIS A 596 -71.28 -41.95 20.81
CA HIS A 596 -72.69 -41.57 20.64
C HIS A 596 -73.68 -42.70 20.99
N ASN A 597 -73.39 -43.93 20.57
CA ASN A 597 -74.27 -45.08 20.83
C ASN A 597 -74.36 -45.44 22.32
N GLN A 598 -73.31 -45.17 23.10
CA GLN A 598 -73.31 -45.40 24.55
C GLN A 598 -74.10 -44.29 25.26
N LEU A 599 -73.97 -43.05 24.79
CA LEU A 599 -74.66 -41.89 25.35
C LEU A 599 -76.17 -41.89 25.04
N LYS A 600 -76.59 -42.27 23.83
CA LYS A 600 -77.98 -42.14 23.35
C LYS A 600 -79.00 -42.91 24.19
N ASN A 601 -78.59 -44.00 24.82
CA ASN A 601 -79.47 -44.89 25.58
C ASN A 601 -79.42 -44.65 27.09
N LEU A 602 -78.63 -43.65 27.55
CA LEU A 602 -78.50 -43.29 28.95
C LEU A 602 -79.15 -41.92 29.22
N PRO A 603 -79.76 -41.70 30.40
CA PRO A 603 -80.30 -40.41 30.80
C PRO A 603 -79.17 -39.44 31.22
N VAL A 604 -78.26 -39.14 30.28
CA VAL A 604 -77.06 -38.31 30.51
C VAL A 604 -77.10 -37.06 29.63
N GLU A 605 -77.00 -35.89 30.24
CA GLU A 605 -76.86 -34.60 29.56
C GLU A 605 -75.38 -34.26 29.35
N VAL A 606 -74.97 -34.03 28.10
CA VAL A 606 -73.60 -33.60 27.76
C VAL A 606 -73.58 -32.12 27.43
N GLU A 607 -72.96 -31.32 28.29
CA GLU A 607 -72.81 -29.88 28.12
C GLU A 607 -71.41 -29.54 27.58
N LYS A 608 -71.35 -28.78 26.48
CA LYS A 608 -70.11 -28.35 25.85
C LYS A 608 -69.85 -26.88 26.13
N ARG A 609 -68.79 -26.59 26.88
CA ARG A 609 -68.30 -25.25 27.20
C ARG A 609 -66.96 -25.02 26.49
N TYR A 610 -67.02 -24.97 25.16
CA TYR A 610 -65.82 -24.80 24.36
C TYR A 610 -65.47 -23.33 24.18
N ASP A 611 -64.20 -22.99 24.38
CA ASP A 611 -63.66 -21.72 23.92
C ASP A 611 -63.44 -21.79 22.39
N GLY A 612 -64.08 -20.89 21.65
CA GLY A 612 -64.01 -20.81 20.19
C GLY A 612 -62.71 -20.20 19.66
N ALA A 613 -61.91 -19.53 20.52
CA ALA A 613 -60.68 -18.84 20.15
C ALA A 613 -59.41 -19.66 20.45
N LEU A 614 -59.53 -20.97 20.69
CA LEU A 614 -58.39 -21.82 21.03
C LEU A 614 -57.39 -21.97 19.88
N PRO A 615 -56.08 -21.80 20.14
CA PRO A 615 -55.04 -22.05 19.17
C PRO A 615 -54.92 -23.55 18.85
N GLU A 616 -54.42 -23.87 17.66
CA GLU A 616 -54.03 -25.24 17.33
C GLU A 616 -52.76 -25.62 18.10
N ILE A 617 -52.71 -26.85 18.60
CA ILE A 617 -51.55 -27.40 19.30
C ILE A 617 -50.77 -28.34 18.37
N ARG A 618 -49.45 -28.43 18.54
CA ARG A 618 -48.67 -29.50 17.91
C ARG A 618 -48.84 -30.79 18.69
N GLY A 619 -49.36 -31.82 18.04
CA GLY A 619 -49.61 -33.12 18.67
C GLY A 619 -50.03 -34.18 17.66
N ASN A 620 -50.57 -35.30 18.14
CA ASN A 620 -51.11 -36.33 17.26
C ASN A 620 -52.61 -36.47 17.49
N PHE A 621 -53.42 -36.25 16.44
CA PHE A 621 -54.88 -36.20 16.54
C PHE A 621 -55.46 -37.50 17.12
N ALA A 622 -54.96 -38.66 16.66
CA ALA A 622 -55.44 -39.96 17.10
C ALA A 622 -55.09 -40.26 18.57
N ASN A 623 -53.87 -39.92 19.01
CA ASN A 623 -53.44 -40.13 20.39
C ASN A 623 -54.25 -39.26 21.36
N LEU A 624 -54.48 -37.99 21.03
CA LEU A 624 -55.33 -37.11 21.85
C LEU A 624 -56.80 -37.56 21.83
N GLY A 625 -57.29 -38.05 20.69
CA GLY A 625 -58.61 -38.68 20.59
C GLY A 625 -58.76 -39.87 21.55
N GLN A 626 -57.74 -40.72 21.64
CA GLN A 626 -57.72 -41.85 22.58
C GLN A 626 -57.81 -41.39 24.04
N VAL A 627 -57.09 -40.32 24.41
CA VAL A 627 -57.15 -39.73 25.76
C VAL A 627 -58.58 -39.31 26.07
N PHE A 628 -59.21 -38.53 25.19
CA PHE A 628 -60.55 -38.01 25.43
C PHE A 628 -61.61 -39.11 25.41
N ILE A 629 -61.51 -40.10 24.50
CA ILE A 629 -62.40 -41.27 24.52
C ILE A 629 -62.31 -41.99 25.87
N ASN A 630 -61.10 -42.22 26.39
CA ASN A 630 -60.90 -42.89 27.67
C ASN A 630 -61.52 -42.10 28.83
N LEU A 631 -61.28 -40.79 28.89
CA LEU A 631 -61.79 -39.93 29.96
C LEU A 631 -63.32 -39.77 29.90
N ILE A 632 -63.89 -39.54 28.71
CA ILE A 632 -65.35 -39.44 28.53
C ILE A 632 -66.01 -40.79 28.83
N LYS A 633 -65.41 -41.91 28.41
CA LYS A 633 -65.92 -43.25 28.74
C LYS A 633 -65.93 -43.48 30.26
N ASN A 634 -64.89 -43.05 30.98
CA ASN A 634 -64.85 -43.13 32.43
C ASN A 634 -65.97 -42.27 33.07
N ALA A 635 -66.21 -41.05 32.56
CA ALA A 635 -67.29 -40.18 33.00
C ALA A 635 -68.67 -40.81 32.78
N ILE A 636 -68.93 -41.42 31.60
CA ILE A 636 -70.18 -42.14 31.29
C ILE A 636 -70.43 -43.27 32.28
N GLN A 637 -69.39 -44.04 32.60
CA GLN A 637 -69.48 -45.18 33.52
C GLN A 637 -69.71 -44.71 34.97
N ALA A 638 -69.18 -43.55 35.36
CA ALA A 638 -69.37 -42.99 36.69
C ALA A 638 -70.82 -42.52 36.97
N VAL A 639 -71.56 -42.17 35.92
CA VAL A 639 -72.96 -41.68 36.00
C VAL A 639 -74.01 -42.76 35.72
N GLU A 640 -73.58 -44.00 35.48
CA GLU A 640 -74.46 -45.12 35.16
C GLU A 640 -75.46 -45.39 36.30
N GLY A 641 -76.76 -45.46 35.98
CA GLY A 641 -77.83 -45.69 36.95
C GLY A 641 -78.45 -44.44 37.62
N LYS A 642 -78.02 -43.22 37.27
CA LYS A 642 -78.64 -41.95 37.72
C LYS A 642 -78.83 -40.98 36.54
N THR A 643 -79.50 -39.85 36.78
CA THR A 643 -79.55 -38.74 35.80
C THR A 643 -78.18 -38.06 35.76
N GLY A 644 -77.38 -38.42 34.76
CA GLY A 644 -76.00 -37.98 34.63
C GLY A 644 -75.86 -36.63 33.93
N ARG A 645 -74.82 -35.87 34.28
CA ARG A 645 -74.39 -34.67 33.60
C ARG A 645 -72.89 -34.74 33.40
N ILE A 646 -72.44 -34.61 32.16
CA ILE A 646 -71.03 -34.55 31.78
C ILE A 646 -70.76 -33.18 31.16
N VAL A 647 -69.83 -32.42 31.73
CA VAL A 647 -69.45 -31.08 31.27
C VAL A 647 -68.05 -31.16 30.67
N LEU A 648 -67.91 -30.73 29.42
CA LEU A 648 -66.63 -30.62 28.71
C LEU A 648 -66.26 -29.14 28.58
N THR A 649 -65.23 -28.71 29.29
CA THR A 649 -64.74 -27.32 29.26
C THR A 649 -63.40 -27.26 28.56
N THR A 650 -63.23 -26.33 27.62
CA THR A 650 -61.92 -26.03 27.01
C THR A 650 -61.57 -24.57 27.18
N GLY A 651 -60.29 -24.27 27.41
CA GLY A 651 -59.84 -22.90 27.63
C GLY A 651 -58.31 -22.78 27.63
N LEU A 652 -57.82 -21.55 27.75
CA LEU A 652 -56.42 -21.26 28.00
C LEU A 652 -56.22 -20.93 29.48
N ASP A 653 -55.05 -21.29 30.01
CA ASP A 653 -54.65 -20.79 31.32
C ASP A 653 -54.48 -19.25 31.29
N PRO A 654 -54.45 -18.58 32.46
CA PRO A 654 -54.31 -17.11 32.52
C PRO A 654 -53.03 -16.56 31.89
N SER A 655 -51.98 -17.39 31.72
CA SER A 655 -50.72 -17.02 31.08
C SER A 655 -50.74 -17.21 29.56
N GLY A 656 -51.77 -17.89 29.01
CA GLY A 656 -51.85 -18.28 27.61
C GLY A 656 -50.85 -19.35 27.19
N THR A 657 -50.12 -19.95 28.15
CA THR A 657 -49.04 -20.91 27.88
C THR A 657 -49.57 -22.33 27.72
N PHE A 658 -50.67 -22.65 28.39
CA PHE A 658 -51.28 -23.96 28.37
C PHE A 658 -52.74 -23.88 27.93
N LEU A 659 -53.14 -24.82 27.09
CA LEU A 659 -54.52 -25.14 26.81
C LEU A 659 -54.96 -26.22 27.79
N PHE A 660 -56.13 -26.06 28.39
CA PHE A 660 -56.72 -27.07 29.25
C PHE A 660 -58.03 -27.63 28.66
N VAL A 661 -58.27 -28.91 28.94
CA VAL A 661 -59.52 -29.62 28.68
C VAL A 661 -59.95 -30.26 29.99
N GLU A 662 -61.08 -29.82 30.52
CA GLU A 662 -61.69 -30.38 31.72
C GLU A 662 -62.90 -31.23 31.34
N ILE A 663 -62.97 -32.45 31.87
CA ILE A 663 -64.07 -33.39 31.70
C ILE A 663 -64.61 -33.69 33.10
N ALA A 664 -65.77 -33.10 33.41
CA ALA A 664 -66.41 -33.22 34.72
C ALA A 664 -67.69 -34.06 34.64
N ASP A 665 -67.90 -34.92 35.61
CA ASP A 665 -69.11 -35.73 35.79
C ASP A 665 -69.73 -35.52 37.18
N ASN A 666 -71.03 -35.79 37.30
CA ASN A 666 -71.76 -35.79 38.59
C ASN A 666 -71.96 -37.23 39.13
N GLY A 667 -71.03 -38.13 38.83
CA GLY A 667 -71.11 -39.55 39.12
C GLY A 667 -70.79 -39.92 40.57
N ALA A 668 -70.42 -41.18 40.79
CA ALA A 668 -70.09 -41.72 42.11
C ALA A 668 -68.86 -41.09 42.78
N GLY A 669 -68.01 -40.37 42.04
CA GLY A 669 -66.75 -39.82 42.56
C GLY A 669 -65.70 -40.89 42.86
N ILE A 670 -64.52 -40.45 43.28
CA ILE A 670 -63.33 -41.28 43.55
C ILE A 670 -62.87 -41.01 44.99
N PRO A 671 -62.86 -42.03 45.87
CA PRO A 671 -62.37 -41.89 47.25
C PRO A 671 -60.91 -41.40 47.32
N GLU A 672 -60.59 -40.56 48.31
CA GLU A 672 -59.28 -39.86 48.41
C GLU A 672 -58.08 -40.83 48.53
N ASP A 673 -58.30 -41.99 49.14
CA ASP A 673 -57.29 -43.04 49.32
C ASP A 673 -56.88 -43.70 47.99
N VAL A 674 -57.79 -43.82 47.03
CA VAL A 674 -57.51 -44.43 45.72
C VAL A 674 -57.07 -43.42 44.65
N GLN A 675 -57.34 -42.12 44.81
CA GLN A 675 -56.98 -41.08 43.82
C GLN A 675 -55.48 -41.05 43.45
N LYS A 676 -54.59 -41.42 44.38
CA LYS A 676 -53.13 -41.47 44.14
C LYS A 676 -52.70 -42.61 43.22
N ASP A 677 -53.53 -43.64 43.11
CA ASP A 677 -53.19 -44.89 42.44
C ASP A 677 -53.88 -45.07 41.08
N ILE A 678 -54.85 -44.21 40.73
CA ILE A 678 -55.63 -44.32 39.49
C ILE A 678 -54.81 -44.22 38.19
N PHE A 679 -53.61 -43.64 38.26
CA PHE A 679 -52.68 -43.55 37.13
C PHE A 679 -51.62 -44.66 37.12
N LYS A 680 -51.59 -45.53 38.13
CA LYS A 680 -50.72 -46.72 38.11
C LYS A 680 -51.25 -47.71 37.06
N PRO A 681 -50.35 -48.38 36.31
CA PRO A 681 -50.78 -49.39 35.36
C PRO A 681 -51.53 -50.52 36.08
N PHE A 682 -52.61 -51.02 35.46
CA PHE A 682 -53.46 -52.12 35.94
C PHE A 682 -54.33 -51.80 37.16
N PHE A 683 -54.32 -50.56 37.66
CA PHE A 683 -55.20 -50.15 38.73
C PHE A 683 -56.65 -49.99 38.25
N THR A 684 -57.61 -50.67 38.89
CA THR A 684 -59.04 -50.54 38.61
C THR A 684 -59.87 -50.80 39.86
N THR A 685 -60.92 -50.02 40.08
CA THR A 685 -61.91 -50.21 41.15
C THR A 685 -63.11 -51.04 40.71
N LYS A 686 -63.16 -51.45 39.43
CA LYS A 686 -64.25 -52.22 38.83
C LYS A 686 -64.15 -53.71 39.12
N THR A 687 -65.27 -54.42 38.97
CA THR A 687 -65.30 -55.88 39.14
C THR A 687 -64.36 -56.59 38.15
N VAL A 688 -63.86 -57.76 38.56
CA VAL A 688 -62.87 -58.52 37.79
C VAL A 688 -63.46 -58.88 36.42
N GLY A 689 -62.87 -58.34 35.34
CA GLY A 689 -63.30 -58.56 33.96
C GLY A 689 -63.88 -57.33 33.25
N GLU A 690 -64.27 -56.27 33.98
CA GLU A 690 -64.88 -55.07 33.39
C GLU A 690 -63.89 -53.92 33.14
N GLY A 691 -62.71 -53.97 33.77
CA GLY A 691 -61.67 -52.94 33.65
C GLY A 691 -60.27 -53.53 33.48
N THR A 692 -59.53 -53.05 32.48
CA THR A 692 -58.12 -53.42 32.24
C THR A 692 -57.13 -52.62 33.08
N GLY A 693 -57.57 -51.54 33.73
CA GLY A 693 -56.70 -50.63 34.49
C GLY A 693 -55.63 -49.91 33.66
N LEU A 694 -55.68 -50.01 32.33
CA LEU A 694 -54.69 -49.43 31.43
C LEU A 694 -55.11 -48.07 30.85
N GLY A 695 -56.41 -47.76 30.83
CA GLY A 695 -56.94 -46.57 30.16
C GLY A 695 -56.36 -45.25 30.68
N LEU A 696 -56.38 -45.04 32.00
CA LEU A 696 -55.85 -43.83 32.63
C LEU A 696 -54.32 -43.75 32.55
N TYR A 697 -53.61 -44.87 32.70
CA TYR A 697 -52.16 -44.95 32.52
C TYR A 697 -51.74 -44.56 31.10
N ILE A 698 -52.41 -45.13 30.07
CA ILE A 698 -52.16 -44.79 28.66
C ILE A 698 -52.45 -43.31 28.41
N SER A 699 -53.56 -42.79 28.94
CA SER A 699 -53.89 -41.37 28.82
C SER A 699 -52.80 -40.47 29.43
N HIS A 700 -52.32 -40.82 30.63
CA HIS A 700 -51.25 -40.10 31.32
C HIS A 700 -49.94 -40.09 30.51
N GLU A 701 -49.52 -41.24 29.97
CA GLU A 701 -48.32 -41.34 29.13
C GLU A 701 -48.45 -40.57 27.81
N ILE A 702 -49.62 -40.62 27.16
CA ILE A 702 -49.87 -39.84 25.94
C ILE A 702 -49.74 -38.34 26.24
N VAL A 703 -50.40 -37.84 27.28
CA VAL A 703 -50.38 -36.41 27.62
C VAL A 703 -48.98 -35.95 28.03
N ARG A 704 -48.26 -36.76 28.80
CA ARG A 704 -46.86 -36.47 29.18
C ARG A 704 -45.94 -36.35 27.96
N ARG A 705 -46.10 -37.21 26.95
CA ARG A 705 -45.35 -37.13 25.68
C ARG A 705 -45.67 -35.87 24.87
N HIS A 706 -46.86 -35.30 25.03
CA HIS A 706 -47.23 -34.00 24.46
C HIS A 706 -46.74 -32.82 25.32
N GLY A 707 -45.92 -33.07 26.35
CA GLY A 707 -45.41 -32.03 27.26
C GLY A 707 -46.47 -31.51 28.24
N GLY A 708 -47.58 -32.22 28.38
CA GLY A 708 -48.72 -31.86 29.22
C GLY A 708 -48.80 -32.61 30.54
N SER A 709 -49.88 -32.40 31.29
CA SER A 709 -50.20 -33.16 32.51
C SER A 709 -51.71 -33.42 32.67
N ILE A 710 -52.07 -34.50 33.37
CA ILE A 710 -53.47 -34.80 33.74
C ILE A 710 -53.60 -34.67 35.26
N ALA A 711 -54.56 -33.86 35.70
CA ALA A 711 -54.97 -33.73 37.10
C ALA A 711 -56.38 -34.26 37.30
N VAL A 712 -56.68 -34.72 38.52
CA VAL A 712 -58.02 -35.15 38.92
C VAL A 712 -58.43 -34.39 40.18
N HIS A 713 -59.66 -33.91 40.20
CA HIS A 713 -60.33 -33.42 41.40
C HIS A 713 -61.63 -34.19 41.54
N SER A 714 -61.80 -34.92 42.64
CA SER A 714 -62.99 -35.73 42.87
C SER A 714 -63.34 -35.77 44.35
N GLU A 715 -64.63 -35.80 44.63
CA GLU A 715 -65.19 -35.99 45.96
C GLU A 715 -66.23 -37.11 45.87
N GLU A 716 -66.20 -38.02 46.84
CA GLU A 716 -67.07 -39.20 46.85
C GLU A 716 -68.55 -38.77 46.86
N ASN A 717 -69.35 -39.38 45.98
CA ASN A 717 -70.75 -39.05 45.70
C ASN A 717 -71.03 -37.66 45.13
N CYS A 718 -70.01 -36.83 44.86
CA CYS A 718 -70.15 -35.51 44.27
C CYS A 718 -69.64 -35.42 42.81
N GLY A 719 -68.97 -36.48 42.34
CA GLY A 719 -68.48 -36.60 40.96
C GLY A 719 -66.96 -36.43 40.81
N SER A 720 -66.49 -36.38 39.57
CA SER A 720 -65.06 -36.27 39.26
C SER A 720 -64.81 -35.26 38.14
N ALA A 721 -63.70 -34.53 38.20
CA ALA A 721 -63.23 -33.63 37.16
C ALA A 721 -61.78 -33.98 36.78
N PHE A 722 -61.59 -34.41 35.53
CA PHE A 722 -60.27 -34.66 34.96
C PHE A 722 -59.83 -33.48 34.10
N THR A 723 -58.71 -32.86 34.44
CA THR A 723 -58.14 -31.73 33.70
C THR A 723 -56.88 -32.14 32.96
N VAL A 724 -56.92 -32.11 31.64
CA VAL A 724 -55.77 -32.33 30.75
C VAL A 724 -55.19 -30.98 30.37
N THR A 725 -53.91 -30.75 30.64
CA THR A 725 -53.18 -29.53 30.24
C THR A 725 -52.16 -29.84 29.17
N ILE A 726 -52.09 -29.04 28.11
CA ILE A 726 -51.15 -29.22 26.99
C ILE A 726 -50.52 -27.86 26.65
N PRO A 727 -49.18 -27.77 26.49
CA PRO A 727 -48.53 -26.52 26.16
C PRO A 727 -48.91 -26.03 24.76
N VAL A 728 -49.28 -24.76 24.67
CA VAL A 728 -49.42 -24.03 23.40
C VAL A 728 -48.01 -23.64 22.96
N ARG A 729 -47.28 -24.58 22.36
CA ARG A 729 -45.93 -24.29 21.81
C ARG A 729 -46.06 -23.21 20.73
N ARG A 730 -45.28 -22.13 20.85
CA ARG A 730 -45.03 -21.18 19.76
C ARG A 730 -44.23 -21.82 18.63
#